data_AF-A0A3C0EFM9-F1
#
_entry.id   AF-A0A3C0EFM9-F1
#
_cell.length_a   1.000
_cell.length_b   1.000
_cell.length_c   1.000
_cell.angle_alpha   90.00
_cell.angle_beta   90.00
_cell.angle_gamma   90.00
#
_symmetry.space_group_name_H-M   'P 1'
#
loop_
_entity.id
_entity.type
_entity.pdbx_description
1 polymer ?
#
loop_
_entity_poly.entity_id
_entity_poly.type
_entity_poly.pdbx_seq_one_letter_code
_entity_poly.pdbx_strand_id
1 'polypeptide(L)'
;MGIFVFMNPHLHQTFIDPPATWRAIPFWSLNDKLDLTEIRRQLRAFDKGGFGGAYLHSRVGLLTEYLGDDWWDAMDAGVDECEKLGIEAWFYDEDKWPSGFAGGIVPLQDEAFHSRYMARLTLDRPIPENAFELGTDANWRYLCCKVDMGNIWFNGTCWVDLLNPDMVRAFIDCTYKPYAQRYASRDRKILRGIFTDEPQFNPRWPIDDATPLPFSPIILDDFKDQHGYDLRDHLTSLYENVNDQSPQVRLHYFTTLARRMEKSFTVQLAQYCAEHDLTFTGHYNGEQTFISVLQNVGNMMIQYRHMQQPGIDHLGLSFGNMPDIHAMRCLSSVANQYGQPRRLSEMFGISGQNMTFEDRCWIAEGHAIMGINHICPHLTLYSLKGCRKRDYPPTISPQQPWWDFNRSAEDRMARSAMLSSQGEYGAELLVIHPLESAYVELANGSHGPQDKLDARFNDFMAVIKSLQNNHRDYDLGDEEILSDIAAVEDGMLIVGKMRYNTVVLPPMATIRPSTIALLKALIHAGGKVIAVNTLPQCVDGLINHAAFQDIAKQITITNSDQLATHLATINPPAVTVAGEDSDQIWIHRRIVNGKPLVMLLNRSRLKTITVTVTINDINDAVQWDPISGQCSPTSTPTVLTLAAAQSVFISDGSLCPTEARSVQQSKSTQVTETIACTQPTGIMALDDNAMTLDFASASTDGGQTWRQAEPVLGLHERFTRDKWSGRLLLRFTAVAKDAIKQCALVVEQSEIYTAIRINGQLIQASDKVFWCDRTMHRLTIDGLIVEGENIIELELDYVAPVQDSLDAIARYGSEIESVYLVGDFQVKAHVSDQPAAPTERSTQPMLPDVKVHRFSSFELTRSGEIQAGELTLAGYPFYAGRMAMSFAFNVSTIKSGMRYMLRLDPPNAIVAVPSVNGQELAAITCCPWELDITEQIRVGENQLTLTLVNSLRNLLGPHHHRDGELSRLTPQSFGGGFSWASGGPGDSEWYDVRLEREPIIWRDDYHMIAFGLKGLPRVDVCH
;
A
#
# COMPACT_ATOMS: atom_id res chain seq x y z
N MET A 1 11.41 4.38 -30.12
CA MET A 1 10.14 3.88 -30.68
C MET A 1 9.04 4.89 -30.35
N GLY A 2 8.23 5.28 -31.32
CA GLY A 2 7.22 6.34 -31.16
C GLY A 2 6.11 5.94 -30.20
N ILE A 3 6.03 6.61 -29.05
CA ILE A 3 4.97 6.41 -28.07
C ILE A 3 3.71 7.07 -28.63
N PHE A 4 2.73 6.24 -28.98
CA PHE A 4 1.35 6.67 -29.12
C PHE A 4 0.96 7.35 -27.80
N VAL A 5 0.74 8.67 -27.84
CA VAL A 5 -0.31 9.26 -26.99
C VAL A 5 -1.49 8.32 -27.14
N PHE A 6 -2.00 7.71 -26.07
CA PHE A 6 -3.14 6.80 -26.12
C PHE A 6 -4.35 7.57 -26.69
N MET A 7 -4.40 7.69 -28.01
CA MET A 7 -5.51 8.22 -28.77
C MET A 7 -6.47 7.06 -28.88
N ASN A 8 -7.41 6.98 -27.95
CA ASN A 8 -8.49 6.06 -28.11
C ASN A 8 -9.67 6.77 -28.80
N PRO A 9 -9.89 6.56 -30.12
CA PRO A 9 -11.13 7.00 -30.78
C PRO A 9 -12.39 6.34 -30.18
N HIS A 10 -12.20 5.38 -29.27
CA HIS A 10 -13.23 4.68 -28.50
C HIS A 10 -13.02 4.81 -26.99
N LEU A 11 -12.70 6.00 -26.47
CA LEU A 11 -12.51 6.25 -25.02
C LEU A 11 -13.64 5.63 -24.16
N HIS A 12 -14.88 5.75 -24.64
CA HIS A 12 -16.05 5.13 -24.03
C HIS A 12 -15.99 3.60 -23.96
N GLN A 13 -15.51 2.93 -25.00
CA GLN A 13 -15.43 1.47 -25.03
C GLN A 13 -14.41 0.95 -24.01
N THR A 14 -13.24 1.60 -23.90
CA THR A 14 -12.25 1.25 -22.87
C THR A 14 -12.67 1.66 -21.47
N PHE A 15 -13.61 2.60 -21.33
CA PHE A 15 -14.20 2.92 -20.03
C PHE A 15 -15.16 1.82 -19.57
N ILE A 16 -15.98 1.26 -20.47
CA ILE A 16 -16.86 0.15 -20.08
C ILE A 16 -16.03 -1.07 -19.65
N ASP A 17 -15.03 -1.45 -20.45
CA ASP A 17 -14.16 -2.59 -20.21
C ASP A 17 -12.68 -2.20 -20.36
N PRO A 18 -12.04 -1.77 -19.26
CA PRO A 18 -10.63 -1.40 -19.28
C PRO A 18 -9.74 -2.60 -19.62
N PRO A 19 -8.78 -2.45 -20.55
CA PRO A 19 -7.82 -3.52 -20.85
C PRO A 19 -6.90 -3.80 -19.67
N ALA A 20 -6.26 -4.97 -19.69
CA ALA A 20 -5.35 -5.48 -18.64
C ALA A 20 -4.34 -4.43 -18.14
N THR A 21 -3.77 -3.63 -19.04
CA THR A 21 -2.78 -2.60 -18.69
C THR A 21 -3.28 -1.52 -17.72
N TRP A 22 -4.60 -1.29 -17.60
CA TRP A 22 -5.18 -0.33 -16.64
C TRP A 22 -5.71 -0.99 -15.37
N ARG A 23 -5.78 -2.32 -15.33
CA ARG A 23 -6.20 -3.09 -14.15
C ARG A 23 -5.03 -3.22 -13.17
N ALA A 24 -5.34 -3.52 -11.91
CA ALA A 24 -4.31 -3.70 -10.90
C ALA A 24 -3.43 -4.93 -11.23
N ILE A 25 -2.15 -4.83 -10.91
CA ILE A 25 -1.16 -5.90 -11.09
C ILE A 25 -0.57 -6.18 -9.70
N PRO A 26 -1.06 -7.18 -8.96
CA PRO A 26 -0.60 -7.46 -7.60
C PRO A 26 0.86 -7.89 -7.56
N PHE A 27 1.49 -7.57 -6.43
CA PHE A 27 2.57 -8.39 -5.93
C PHE A 27 2.05 -9.77 -5.56
N TRP A 28 2.34 -10.72 -6.43
CA TRP A 28 2.07 -12.10 -6.15
C TRP A 28 3.29 -12.72 -5.48
N SER A 29 3.19 -12.81 -4.17
CA SER A 29 4.21 -13.36 -3.29
C SER A 29 4.32 -14.86 -3.49
N LEU A 30 5.20 -15.24 -4.40
CA LEU A 30 5.71 -16.60 -4.56
C LEU A 30 6.52 -16.93 -3.32
N ASN A 31 5.88 -17.70 -2.45
CA ASN A 31 6.42 -18.16 -1.18
C ASN A 31 6.23 -19.69 -1.09
N ASP A 32 6.77 -20.32 -0.04
CA ASP A 32 6.71 -21.78 0.16
C ASP A 32 7.42 -22.56 -0.99
N LYS A 33 7.19 -23.87 -1.07
CA LYS A 33 7.61 -24.69 -2.20
C LYS A 33 6.62 -24.53 -3.37
N LEU A 34 7.11 -23.99 -4.48
CA LEU A 34 6.29 -23.65 -5.64
C LEU A 34 5.84 -24.92 -6.40
N ASP A 35 4.56 -24.95 -6.77
CA ASP A 35 3.92 -25.99 -7.56
C ASP A 35 3.33 -25.38 -8.84
N LEU A 36 3.65 -25.99 -9.98
CA LEU A 36 3.31 -25.46 -11.29
C LEU A 36 1.80 -25.48 -11.57
N THR A 37 1.05 -26.41 -10.98
CA THR A 37 -0.41 -26.50 -11.14
C THR A 37 -1.09 -25.39 -10.36
N GLU A 38 -0.64 -25.14 -9.13
CA GLU A 38 -1.16 -24.08 -8.29
C GLU A 38 -0.87 -22.69 -8.87
N ILE A 39 0.34 -22.47 -9.41
CA ILE A 39 0.72 -21.24 -10.10
C ILE A 39 -0.32 -20.89 -11.19
N ARG A 40 -0.66 -21.87 -12.04
CA ARG A 40 -1.64 -21.66 -13.12
C ARG A 40 -3.05 -21.48 -12.59
N ARG A 41 -3.43 -22.20 -11.52
CA ARG A 41 -4.75 -22.07 -10.91
C ARG A 41 -4.97 -20.67 -10.34
N GLN A 42 -3.98 -20.11 -9.63
CA GLN A 42 -4.08 -18.78 -9.05
C GLN A 42 -4.12 -17.68 -10.12
N LEU A 43 -3.31 -17.77 -11.18
CA LEU A 43 -3.36 -16.80 -12.29
C LEU A 43 -4.73 -16.78 -12.99
N ARG A 44 -5.36 -17.94 -13.19
CA ARG A 44 -6.76 -18.01 -13.68
C ARG A 44 -7.75 -17.36 -12.71
N ALA A 45 -7.52 -17.52 -11.41
CA ALA A 45 -8.34 -16.89 -10.39
C ALA A 45 -8.14 -15.37 -10.36
N PHE A 46 -6.92 -14.88 -10.61
CA PHE A 46 -6.59 -13.45 -10.73
C PHE A 46 -7.31 -12.81 -11.91
N ASP A 47 -7.25 -13.44 -13.09
CA ASP A 47 -8.00 -13.00 -14.28
C ASP A 47 -9.51 -12.93 -14.00
N LYS A 48 -10.10 -14.01 -13.46
CA LYS A 48 -11.51 -14.03 -13.04
C LYS A 48 -11.83 -12.93 -12.02
N GLY A 49 -10.91 -12.67 -11.09
CA GLY A 49 -11.00 -11.64 -10.07
C GLY A 49 -10.84 -10.21 -10.61
N GLY A 50 -10.46 -10.03 -11.88
CA GLY A 50 -10.34 -8.74 -12.53
C GLY A 50 -8.94 -8.12 -12.52
N PHE A 51 -7.91 -8.84 -12.06
CA PHE A 51 -6.52 -8.37 -12.13
C PHE A 51 -5.99 -8.38 -13.56
N GLY A 52 -5.14 -7.41 -13.86
CA GLY A 52 -4.53 -7.21 -15.18
C GLY A 52 -3.22 -7.97 -15.40
N GLY A 53 -2.70 -8.66 -14.39
CA GLY A 53 -1.43 -9.35 -14.45
C GLY A 53 -0.95 -9.83 -13.09
N ALA A 54 0.34 -10.12 -12.97
CA ALA A 54 1.02 -10.33 -11.69
C ALA A 54 2.52 -9.98 -11.78
N TYR A 55 3.05 -9.42 -10.69
CA TYR A 55 4.48 -9.42 -10.41
C TYR A 55 4.84 -10.74 -9.75
N LEU A 56 5.63 -11.57 -10.44
CA LEU A 56 6.15 -12.84 -9.94
C LEU A 56 7.27 -12.55 -8.93
N HIS A 57 6.88 -12.42 -7.66
CA HIS A 57 7.68 -11.79 -6.61
C HIS A 57 8.07 -12.82 -5.54
N SER A 58 9.37 -13.08 -5.38
CA SER A 58 9.86 -13.91 -4.27
C SER A 58 9.58 -13.23 -2.92
N ARG A 59 9.03 -13.95 -1.96
CA ARG A 59 8.67 -13.35 -0.66
C ARG A 59 9.12 -14.19 0.53
N VAL A 60 8.99 -13.61 1.73
CA VAL A 60 9.22 -14.29 3.00
C VAL A 60 8.52 -15.65 3.00
N GLY A 61 9.28 -16.67 3.35
CA GLY A 61 8.83 -18.05 3.38
C GLY A 61 9.09 -18.82 2.08
N LEU A 62 9.77 -18.27 1.07
CA LEU A 62 10.15 -19.05 -0.10
C LEU A 62 11.04 -20.25 0.30
N LEU A 63 10.66 -21.45 -0.14
CA LEU A 63 11.44 -22.69 0.06
C LEU A 63 12.06 -23.20 -1.24
N THR A 64 11.51 -22.81 -2.40
CA THR A 64 12.15 -23.04 -3.70
C THR A 64 13.42 -22.18 -3.80
N GLU A 65 14.54 -22.75 -4.23
CA GLU A 65 15.79 -22.02 -4.37
C GLU A 65 15.65 -20.88 -5.40
N TYR A 66 15.88 -19.64 -4.97
CA TYR A 66 15.81 -18.46 -5.84
C TYR A 66 16.81 -18.57 -6.99
N LEU A 67 16.34 -18.37 -8.23
CA LEU A 67 17.10 -18.55 -9.48
C LEU A 67 17.65 -19.98 -9.72
N GLY A 68 17.22 -20.97 -8.93
CA GLY A 68 17.48 -22.39 -9.18
C GLY A 68 16.57 -22.99 -10.28
N ASP A 69 16.76 -24.26 -10.61
CA ASP A 69 16.02 -24.92 -11.70
C ASP A 69 14.51 -24.90 -11.48
N ASP A 70 14.05 -25.27 -10.28
CA ASP A 70 12.62 -25.25 -9.90
C ASP A 70 12.01 -23.84 -9.93
N TRP A 71 12.81 -22.79 -9.69
CA TRP A 71 12.37 -21.41 -9.81
C TRP A 71 12.09 -21.05 -11.27
N TRP A 72 12.96 -21.46 -12.20
CA TRP A 72 12.76 -21.21 -13.62
C TRP A 72 11.55 -21.95 -14.19
N ASP A 73 11.28 -23.17 -13.73
CA ASP A 73 10.07 -23.90 -14.09
C ASP A 73 8.80 -23.16 -13.60
N ALA A 74 8.85 -22.58 -12.40
CA ALA A 74 7.77 -21.75 -11.87
C ALA A 74 7.58 -20.44 -12.67
N MET A 75 8.67 -19.77 -13.07
CA MET A 75 8.61 -18.57 -13.92
C MET A 75 8.00 -18.89 -15.28
N ASP A 76 8.46 -19.96 -15.94
CA ASP A 76 7.89 -20.41 -17.22
C ASP A 76 6.40 -20.72 -17.09
N ALA A 77 6.02 -21.36 -16.00
CA ALA A 77 4.64 -21.66 -15.69
C ALA A 77 3.75 -20.43 -15.56
N GLY A 78 4.25 -19.39 -14.89
CA GLY A 78 3.53 -18.13 -14.75
C GLY A 78 3.44 -17.36 -16.07
N VAL A 79 4.57 -17.21 -16.78
CA VAL A 79 4.62 -16.50 -18.07
C VAL A 79 3.72 -17.16 -19.11
N ASP A 80 3.81 -18.48 -19.28
CA ASP A 80 2.98 -19.21 -20.24
C ASP A 80 1.48 -19.08 -19.94
N GLU A 81 1.09 -18.99 -18.67
CA GLU A 81 -0.32 -18.86 -18.30
C GLU A 81 -0.82 -17.42 -18.47
N CYS A 82 -0.01 -16.42 -18.14
CA CYS A 82 -0.31 -15.02 -18.44
C CYS A 82 -0.53 -14.81 -19.96
N GLU A 83 0.33 -15.38 -20.81
CA GLU A 83 0.18 -15.32 -22.28
C GLU A 83 -1.14 -15.95 -22.76
N LYS A 84 -1.56 -17.08 -22.17
CA LYS A 84 -2.84 -17.73 -22.52
C LYS A 84 -4.05 -16.92 -22.09
N LEU A 85 -3.97 -16.25 -20.94
CA LEU A 85 -5.04 -15.44 -20.38
C LEU A 85 -5.12 -14.04 -21.00
N GLY A 86 -4.01 -13.54 -21.57
CA GLY A 86 -3.92 -12.18 -22.08
C GLY A 86 -3.76 -11.12 -20.98
N ILE A 87 -3.22 -11.52 -19.82
CA ILE A 87 -2.87 -10.65 -18.70
C ILE A 87 -1.34 -10.48 -18.62
N GLU A 88 -0.85 -9.42 -17.98
CA GLU A 88 0.57 -9.08 -17.96
C GLU A 88 1.38 -9.95 -16.98
N ALA A 89 2.61 -10.28 -17.36
CA ALA A 89 3.62 -10.87 -16.49
C ALA A 89 4.74 -9.85 -16.24
N TRP A 90 5.13 -9.71 -14.98
CA TRP A 90 6.23 -8.86 -14.55
C TRP A 90 7.18 -9.64 -13.65
N PHE A 91 8.48 -9.42 -13.78
CA PHE A 91 9.45 -10.01 -12.89
C PHE A 91 9.82 -9.08 -11.75
N TYR A 92 10.41 -9.67 -10.72
CA TYR A 92 10.89 -8.99 -9.54
C TYR A 92 12.36 -9.34 -9.36
N ASP A 93 13.20 -8.34 -9.10
CA ASP A 93 14.67 -8.46 -9.20
C ASP A 93 15.37 -8.97 -7.94
N GLU A 94 14.63 -9.47 -6.95
CA GLU A 94 15.18 -9.77 -5.62
C GLU A 94 14.52 -11.01 -4.96
N ASP A 95 15.19 -11.58 -3.95
CA ASP A 95 14.57 -12.50 -2.97
C ASP A 95 14.26 -11.73 -1.69
N LYS A 96 12.96 -11.50 -1.42
CA LYS A 96 12.47 -10.49 -0.47
C LYS A 96 12.80 -9.09 -0.98
N TRP A 97 13.27 -8.18 -0.14
CA TRP A 97 13.58 -6.79 -0.48
C TRP A 97 14.58 -6.26 0.57
N PRO A 98 15.35 -5.20 0.29
CA PRO A 98 15.34 -4.31 -0.88
C PRO A 98 16.25 -4.79 -2.02
N SER A 99 16.11 -4.22 -3.22
CA SER A 99 16.85 -4.59 -4.42
C SER A 99 18.32 -4.22 -4.37
N GLY A 100 19.18 -5.19 -4.69
CA GLY A 100 20.61 -5.02 -4.94
C GLY A 100 21.47 -6.18 -4.44
N PHE A 101 20.95 -7.00 -3.52
CA PHE A 101 21.71 -8.10 -2.90
C PHE A 101 21.43 -9.47 -3.53
N ALA A 102 20.37 -9.60 -4.33
CA ALA A 102 19.97 -10.80 -5.08
C ALA A 102 19.89 -12.08 -4.22
N GLY A 103 19.16 -12.03 -3.11
CA GLY A 103 18.98 -13.14 -2.16
C GLY A 103 20.24 -13.51 -1.39
N GLY A 104 21.30 -12.70 -1.50
CA GLY A 104 22.62 -12.94 -0.93
C GLY A 104 23.70 -13.24 -1.97
N ILE A 105 23.33 -13.38 -3.26
CA ILE A 105 24.29 -13.71 -4.33
C ILE A 105 25.33 -12.61 -4.54
N VAL A 106 24.93 -11.33 -4.56
CA VAL A 106 25.86 -10.21 -4.81
C VAL A 106 26.89 -10.02 -3.68
N PRO A 107 26.50 -9.90 -2.39
CA PRO A 107 27.48 -9.65 -1.33
C PRO A 107 28.47 -10.81 -1.12
N LEU A 108 28.17 -12.03 -1.60
CA LEU A 108 29.09 -13.17 -1.57
C LEU A 108 30.16 -13.14 -2.67
N GLN A 109 30.01 -12.30 -3.70
CA GLN A 109 30.97 -12.24 -4.82
C GLN A 109 32.24 -11.46 -4.48
N ASP A 110 32.11 -10.31 -3.82
CA ASP A 110 33.24 -9.43 -3.48
C ASP A 110 32.91 -8.58 -2.24
N GLU A 111 33.86 -8.45 -1.32
CA GLU A 111 33.72 -7.56 -0.16
C GLU A 111 33.68 -6.07 -0.54
N ALA A 112 34.18 -5.71 -1.72
CA ALA A 112 34.06 -4.35 -2.26
C ALA A 112 32.60 -3.96 -2.57
N PHE A 113 31.69 -4.94 -2.63
CA PHE A 113 30.26 -4.70 -2.86
C PHE A 113 29.47 -4.44 -1.58
N HIS A 114 30.06 -4.63 -0.40
CA HIS A 114 29.38 -4.40 0.88
C HIS A 114 29.14 -2.91 1.09
N SER A 115 27.95 -2.56 1.59
CA SER A 115 27.58 -1.17 1.87
C SER A 115 28.58 -0.51 2.80
N ARG A 116 28.80 0.79 2.58
CA ARG A 116 29.66 1.62 3.43
C ARG A 116 28.90 2.82 3.98
N TYR A 117 29.39 3.36 5.07
CA TYR A 117 28.89 4.60 5.67
C TYR A 117 30.03 5.37 6.32
N MET A 118 29.84 6.68 6.44
CA MET A 118 30.75 7.55 7.15
C MET A 118 30.28 7.72 8.59
N ALA A 119 31.15 7.51 9.56
CA ALA A 119 30.89 7.76 10.97
C ALA A 119 31.89 8.77 11.53
N ARG A 120 31.49 9.51 12.57
CA ARG A 120 32.42 10.26 13.41
C ARG A 120 32.54 9.61 14.79
N LEU A 121 33.76 9.46 15.29
CA LEU A 121 34.07 8.92 16.62
C LEU A 121 34.98 9.87 17.38
N THR A 122 34.86 9.90 18.70
CA THR A 122 35.79 10.65 19.56
C THR A 122 37.21 10.07 19.45
N LEU A 123 38.25 10.92 19.61
CA LEU A 123 39.65 10.52 19.39
C LEU A 123 40.14 9.37 20.29
N ASP A 124 39.48 9.15 21.42
CA ASP A 124 39.79 8.13 22.44
C ASP A 124 39.17 6.76 22.13
N ARG A 125 38.20 6.67 21.21
CA ARG A 125 37.63 5.40 20.76
C ARG A 125 38.56 4.70 19.75
N PRO A 126 38.74 3.37 19.84
CA PRO A 126 39.49 2.62 18.85
C PRO A 126 38.76 2.63 17.50
N ILE A 127 39.53 2.57 16.41
CA ILE A 127 38.98 2.40 15.06
C ILE A 127 38.43 0.96 14.95
N PRO A 128 37.16 0.76 14.54
CA PRO A 128 36.61 -0.56 14.27
C PRO A 128 37.43 -1.34 13.22
N GLU A 129 37.49 -2.67 13.34
CA GLU A 129 38.29 -3.53 12.44
C GLU A 129 37.85 -3.42 10.96
N ASN A 130 36.55 -3.22 10.73
CA ASN A 130 35.93 -3.07 9.42
C ASN A 130 35.88 -1.60 8.94
N ALA A 131 36.71 -0.71 9.50
CA ALA A 131 36.73 0.72 9.17
C ALA A 131 38.14 1.27 8.87
N PHE A 132 38.23 2.33 8.08
CA PHE A 132 39.46 3.09 7.85
C PHE A 132 39.25 4.60 8.01
N GLU A 133 40.31 5.31 8.40
CA GLU A 133 40.26 6.76 8.68
C GLU A 133 40.24 7.58 7.37
N LEU A 134 39.25 8.48 7.27
CA LEU A 134 39.10 9.46 6.18
C LEU A 134 39.81 10.78 6.52
N GLY A 135 39.83 11.14 7.80
CA GLY A 135 40.44 12.36 8.31
C GLY A 135 40.19 12.52 9.82
N THR A 136 40.87 13.47 10.43
CA THR A 136 40.79 13.76 11.87
C THR A 136 40.85 15.27 12.10
N ASP A 137 40.06 15.77 13.07
CA ASP A 137 40.13 17.14 13.57
C ASP A 137 40.51 17.18 15.07
N ALA A 138 40.30 18.33 15.72
CA ALA A 138 40.65 18.51 17.14
C ALA A 138 39.88 17.60 18.11
N ASN A 139 38.69 17.13 17.72
CA ASN A 139 37.75 16.41 18.59
C ASN A 139 37.33 15.04 18.03
N TRP A 140 37.38 14.86 16.71
CA TRP A 140 36.74 13.74 16.01
C TRP A 140 37.67 13.06 15.00
N ARG A 141 37.55 11.74 14.89
CA ARG A 141 37.98 10.95 13.74
C ARG A 141 36.79 10.69 12.84
N TYR A 142 36.98 10.84 11.54
CA TYR A 142 36.01 10.50 10.52
C TYR A 142 36.41 9.20 9.85
N LEU A 143 35.51 8.22 9.85
CA LEU A 143 35.80 6.86 9.41
C LEU A 143 34.86 6.44 8.28
N CYS A 144 35.37 5.66 7.33
CA CYS A 144 34.57 4.87 6.41
C CYS A 144 34.40 3.47 7.00
N CYS A 145 33.18 3.11 7.40
CA CYS A 145 32.83 1.81 7.97
C CYS A 145 32.19 0.91 6.90
N LYS A 146 32.53 -0.39 6.89
CA LYS A 146 31.92 -1.43 6.04
C LYS A 146 30.90 -2.22 6.85
N VAL A 147 29.78 -2.63 6.26
CA VAL A 147 28.84 -3.56 6.91
C VAL A 147 29.35 -5.01 6.85
N ASP A 148 29.09 -5.78 7.91
CA ASP A 148 29.48 -7.19 7.99
C ASP A 148 28.33 -8.14 7.63
N MET A 149 28.69 -9.39 7.30
CA MET A 149 27.77 -10.50 7.08
C MET A 149 27.08 -10.97 8.38
N GLY A 150 26.06 -11.81 8.27
CA GLY A 150 25.33 -12.41 9.39
C GLY A 150 23.97 -11.77 9.68
N ASN A 151 23.46 -10.92 8.78
CA ASN A 151 22.18 -10.27 8.97
C ASN A 151 21.02 -11.17 8.49
N ILE A 152 20.11 -11.53 9.40
CA ILE A 152 18.95 -12.39 9.13
C ILE A 152 18.01 -11.84 8.06
N TRP A 153 17.94 -10.52 7.89
CA TRP A 153 17.11 -9.88 6.87
C TRP A 153 17.65 -10.19 5.47
N PHE A 154 18.98 -10.17 5.32
CA PHE A 154 19.69 -10.45 4.08
C PHE A 154 20.11 -11.93 3.97
N ASN A 155 19.27 -12.85 4.44
CA ASN A 155 19.51 -14.30 4.38
C ASN A 155 20.85 -14.75 5.01
N GLY A 156 21.32 -14.05 6.06
CA GLY A 156 22.62 -14.30 6.68
C GLY A 156 23.79 -13.58 6.01
N THR A 157 23.53 -12.78 4.98
CA THR A 157 24.55 -11.96 4.30
C THR A 157 24.56 -10.51 4.83
N CYS A 158 24.71 -9.51 3.97
CA CYS A 158 24.78 -8.09 4.32
C CYS A 158 24.19 -7.19 3.22
N TRP A 159 24.02 -5.89 3.53
CA TRP A 159 23.61 -4.89 2.54
C TRP A 159 24.74 -4.47 1.60
N VAL A 160 24.40 -3.93 0.42
CA VAL A 160 25.35 -3.65 -0.67
C VAL A 160 25.50 -2.16 -0.98
N ASP A 161 26.64 -1.78 -1.58
CA ASP A 161 26.98 -0.40 -1.94
C ASP A 161 26.41 0.00 -3.32
N LEU A 162 25.17 0.50 -3.35
CA LEU A 162 24.50 0.95 -4.59
C LEU A 162 25.20 2.13 -5.30
N LEU A 163 26.16 2.81 -4.64
CA LEU A 163 26.96 3.86 -5.27
C LEU A 163 28.10 3.27 -6.11
N ASN A 164 28.50 2.02 -5.85
CA ASN A 164 29.53 1.31 -6.61
C ASN A 164 28.95 0.76 -7.93
N PRO A 165 29.38 1.25 -9.12
CA PRO A 165 28.83 0.83 -10.40
C PRO A 165 29.16 -0.63 -10.75
N ASP A 166 30.25 -1.19 -10.23
CA ASP A 166 30.63 -2.59 -10.48
C ASP A 166 29.75 -3.55 -9.67
N MET A 167 29.32 -3.13 -8.47
CA MET A 167 28.33 -3.87 -7.68
C MET A 167 26.98 -3.92 -8.42
N VAL A 168 26.50 -2.76 -8.90
CA VAL A 168 25.23 -2.74 -9.66
C VAL A 168 25.32 -3.58 -10.93
N ARG A 169 26.48 -3.64 -11.58
CA ARG A 169 26.69 -4.52 -12.73
C ARG A 169 26.60 -6.00 -12.34
N ALA A 170 27.19 -6.38 -11.21
CA ALA A 170 27.06 -7.74 -10.67
C ALA A 170 25.60 -8.09 -10.37
N PHE A 171 24.82 -7.13 -9.83
CA PHE A 171 23.37 -7.28 -9.64
C PHE A 171 22.63 -7.48 -10.96
N ILE A 172 22.88 -6.66 -11.98
CA ILE A 172 22.30 -6.83 -13.33
C ILE A 172 22.63 -8.20 -13.91
N ASP A 173 23.88 -8.64 -13.79
CA ASP A 173 24.36 -9.90 -14.35
C ASP A 173 23.70 -11.12 -13.68
N CYS A 174 23.35 -11.06 -12.38
CA CYS A 174 22.74 -12.18 -11.67
C CYS A 174 21.20 -12.18 -11.67
N THR A 175 20.53 -11.03 -11.77
CA THR A 175 19.05 -10.97 -11.72
C THR A 175 18.45 -10.57 -13.06
N TYR A 176 18.77 -9.39 -13.59
CA TYR A 176 18.15 -8.86 -14.81
C TYR A 176 18.49 -9.68 -16.07
N LYS A 177 19.76 -10.06 -16.23
CA LYS A 177 20.25 -10.73 -17.43
C LYS A 177 19.68 -12.13 -17.64
N PRO A 178 19.58 -13.01 -16.62
CA PRO A 178 18.92 -14.29 -16.76
C PRO A 178 17.47 -14.17 -17.26
N TYR A 179 16.66 -13.28 -16.67
CA TYR A 179 15.29 -13.03 -17.13
C TYR A 179 15.26 -12.50 -18.57
N ALA A 180 16.06 -11.47 -18.87
CA ALA A 180 16.11 -10.87 -20.20
C ALA A 180 16.47 -11.88 -21.29
N GLN A 181 17.46 -12.75 -21.03
CA GLN A 181 17.92 -13.76 -21.97
C GLN A 181 16.92 -14.90 -22.13
N ARG A 182 16.38 -15.44 -21.03
CA ARG A 182 15.44 -16.58 -21.07
C ARG A 182 14.18 -16.24 -21.86
N TYR A 183 13.68 -15.01 -21.71
CA TYR A 183 12.40 -14.58 -22.29
C TYR A 183 12.52 -13.60 -23.46
N ALA A 184 13.70 -13.48 -24.09
CA ALA A 184 13.96 -12.53 -25.18
C ALA A 184 13.03 -12.68 -26.40
N SER A 185 12.45 -13.87 -26.61
CA SER A 185 11.56 -14.17 -27.76
C SER A 185 10.06 -14.09 -27.45
N ARG A 186 9.69 -13.80 -26.20
CA ARG A 186 8.28 -13.72 -25.74
C ARG A 186 7.65 -12.38 -26.08
N ASP A 187 6.31 -12.31 -26.06
CA ASP A 187 5.58 -11.07 -26.40
C ASP A 187 5.76 -10.02 -25.30
N ARG A 188 6.44 -8.90 -25.62
CA ARG A 188 6.67 -7.78 -24.71
C ARG A 188 5.41 -6.99 -24.33
N LYS A 189 4.28 -7.25 -24.97
CA LYS A 189 2.97 -6.71 -24.54
C LYS A 189 2.42 -7.45 -23.34
N ILE A 190 2.79 -8.72 -23.17
CA ILE A 190 2.44 -9.54 -22.01
C ILE A 190 3.57 -9.48 -20.98
N LEU A 191 4.81 -9.74 -21.41
CA LEU A 191 5.97 -9.71 -20.55
C LEU A 191 6.62 -8.32 -20.56
N ARG A 192 6.27 -7.49 -19.59
CA ARG A 192 6.52 -6.04 -19.68
C ARG A 192 7.90 -5.61 -19.18
N GLY A 193 8.39 -6.17 -18.09
CA GLY A 193 9.54 -5.58 -17.40
C GLY A 193 9.87 -6.20 -16.05
N ILE A 194 10.74 -5.50 -15.32
CA ILE A 194 11.30 -5.93 -14.04
C ILE A 194 11.09 -4.81 -13.02
N PHE A 195 10.62 -5.20 -11.84
CA PHE A 195 10.38 -4.34 -10.68
C PHE A 195 11.61 -4.30 -9.77
N THR A 196 11.95 -3.11 -9.28
CA THR A 196 12.96 -2.87 -8.22
C THR A 196 12.29 -2.28 -6.97
N ASP A 197 12.64 -2.79 -5.79
CA ASP A 197 11.95 -2.54 -4.53
C ASP A 197 12.90 -1.92 -3.50
N GLU A 198 12.56 -0.72 -3.04
CA GLU A 198 13.23 0.00 -1.96
C GLU A 198 14.79 0.11 -2.04
N PRO A 199 15.45 0.25 -3.22
CA PRO A 199 16.89 0.50 -3.28
C PRO A 199 17.25 1.82 -2.59
N GLN A 200 18.38 1.81 -1.89
CA GLN A 200 18.91 2.95 -1.15
C GLN A 200 20.39 2.76 -0.78
N PHE A 201 21.10 3.87 -0.61
CA PHE A 201 22.49 3.86 -0.14
C PHE A 201 22.63 3.86 1.39
N ASN A 202 21.53 3.99 2.13
CA ASN A 202 21.55 3.90 3.59
C ASN A 202 21.71 2.44 4.03
N PRO A 203 22.67 2.09 4.89
CA PRO A 203 22.86 0.71 5.35
C PRO A 203 21.73 0.13 6.24
N ARG A 204 20.62 0.85 6.47
CA ARG A 204 19.46 0.55 7.36
C ARG A 204 19.76 0.35 8.85
N TRP A 205 20.92 -0.16 9.21
CA TRP A 205 21.30 -0.43 10.60
C TRP A 205 22.74 0.03 10.85
N PRO A 206 22.95 1.31 11.23
CA PRO A 206 24.25 1.72 11.70
C PRO A 206 24.59 0.93 12.98
N ILE A 207 25.83 0.45 13.04
CA ILE A 207 26.39 -0.15 14.23
C ILE A 207 26.79 1.02 15.16
N ASP A 208 26.21 1.08 16.36
CA ASP A 208 26.47 2.01 17.50
C ASP A 208 25.93 3.46 17.46
N ASP A 209 26.12 4.18 18.58
CA ASP A 209 25.84 5.62 18.86
C ASP A 209 26.56 6.63 17.93
N ALA A 210 27.17 6.18 16.83
CA ALA A 210 27.76 7.08 15.85
C ALA A 210 26.65 7.87 15.13
N THR A 211 26.93 9.10 14.69
CA THR A 211 26.05 9.82 13.77
C THR A 211 26.44 9.45 12.33
N PRO A 212 25.86 8.41 11.70
CA PRO A 212 26.27 7.96 10.38
C PRO A 212 25.88 8.97 9.31
N LEU A 213 26.60 8.97 8.19
CA LEU A 213 26.18 9.57 6.94
C LEU A 213 26.34 8.52 5.84
N PRO A 214 25.40 8.45 4.88
CA PRO A 214 25.57 7.57 3.72
C PRO A 214 26.84 7.92 2.96
N PHE A 215 27.66 6.93 2.59
CA PHE A 215 28.98 7.18 2.01
C PHE A 215 29.49 5.98 1.21
N SER A 216 30.21 6.25 0.13
CA SER A 216 31.06 5.27 -0.54
C SER A 216 32.37 5.95 -0.94
N PRO A 217 33.54 5.27 -0.86
CA PRO A 217 34.81 5.86 -1.27
C PRO A 217 34.82 6.42 -2.69
N ILE A 218 33.98 5.87 -3.59
CA ILE A 218 33.90 6.30 -4.99
C ILE A 218 33.43 7.76 -5.15
N ILE A 219 32.72 8.31 -4.16
CA ILE A 219 32.19 9.67 -4.24
C ILE A 219 33.27 10.73 -4.01
N LEU A 220 34.43 10.38 -3.45
CA LEU A 220 35.50 11.33 -3.15
C LEU A 220 36.06 11.95 -4.44
N ASP A 221 36.27 11.13 -5.47
CA ASP A 221 36.74 11.57 -6.77
C ASP A 221 35.65 12.38 -7.49
N ASP A 222 34.38 11.93 -7.45
CA ASP A 222 33.26 12.70 -8.04
C ASP A 222 33.11 14.08 -7.42
N PHE A 223 33.19 14.15 -6.09
CA PHE A 223 33.03 15.39 -5.36
C PHE A 223 34.10 16.39 -5.78
N LYS A 224 35.35 15.92 -5.87
CA LYS A 224 36.48 16.75 -6.28
C LYS A 224 36.38 17.20 -7.72
N ASP A 225 35.95 16.32 -8.62
CA ASP A 225 35.78 16.63 -10.05
C ASP A 225 34.63 17.62 -10.28
N GLN A 226 33.53 17.50 -9.54
CA GLN A 226 32.36 18.37 -9.68
C GLN A 226 32.56 19.75 -9.05
N HIS A 227 33.21 19.82 -7.88
CA HIS A 227 33.23 21.04 -7.05
C HIS A 227 34.62 21.69 -6.93
N GLY A 228 35.68 21.01 -7.36
CA GLY A 228 37.04 21.57 -7.45
C GLY A 228 37.85 21.59 -6.15
N TYR A 229 37.39 20.91 -5.09
CA TYR A 229 38.11 20.78 -3.81
C TYR A 229 37.89 19.39 -3.18
N ASP A 230 38.78 19.00 -2.26
CA ASP A 230 38.73 17.68 -1.63
C ASP A 230 37.76 17.65 -0.45
N LEU A 231 36.81 16.72 -0.44
CA LEU A 231 35.85 16.58 0.67
C LEU A 231 36.55 16.34 2.02
N ARG A 232 37.70 15.64 2.01
CA ARG A 232 38.43 15.28 3.23
C ARG A 232 38.93 16.50 4.02
N ASP A 233 39.14 17.61 3.34
CA ASP A 233 39.54 18.88 3.96
C ASP A 233 38.36 19.60 4.64
N HIS A 234 37.13 19.12 4.43
CA HIS A 234 35.90 19.78 4.88
C HIS A 234 34.92 18.84 5.63
N LEU A 235 35.35 17.68 6.11
CA LEU A 235 34.50 16.68 6.77
C LEU A 235 33.70 17.24 7.95
N THR A 236 34.28 18.14 8.75
CA THR A 236 33.59 18.79 9.87
C THR A 236 32.38 19.61 9.41
N SER A 237 32.39 20.16 8.18
CA SER A 237 31.24 20.91 7.63
C SER A 237 29.99 20.06 7.39
N LEU A 238 30.14 18.73 7.27
CA LEU A 238 29.01 17.81 7.15
C LEU A 238 28.25 17.62 8.47
N TYR A 239 28.92 17.87 9.59
CA TYR A 239 28.38 17.69 10.93
C TYR A 239 28.14 19.01 11.66
N GLU A 240 28.83 20.09 11.30
CA GLU A 240 28.82 21.34 12.05
C GLU A 240 28.89 22.57 11.12
N ASN A 241 28.42 23.72 11.58
CA ASN A 241 28.59 25.00 10.88
C ASN A 241 29.90 25.65 11.32
N VAL A 242 31.03 25.14 10.80
CA VAL A 242 32.37 25.62 11.16
C VAL A 242 32.74 26.95 10.49
N ASN A 243 32.11 27.28 9.37
CA ASN A 243 32.27 28.55 8.66
C ASN A 243 31.07 28.83 7.73
N ASP A 244 31.08 29.98 7.06
CA ASP A 244 30.02 30.40 6.13
C ASP A 244 29.86 29.50 4.89
N GLN A 245 30.86 28.67 4.58
CA GLN A 245 30.82 27.72 3.46
C GLN A 245 30.26 26.36 3.85
N SER A 246 30.12 26.04 5.14
CA SER A 246 29.61 24.73 5.58
C SER A 246 28.27 24.32 4.94
N PRO A 247 27.28 25.23 4.77
CA PRO A 247 26.04 24.90 4.07
C PRO A 247 26.25 24.52 2.60
N GLN A 248 27.15 25.21 1.90
CA GLN A 248 27.52 24.89 0.51
C GLN A 248 28.21 23.52 0.41
N VAL A 249 29.09 23.18 1.37
CA VAL A 249 29.74 21.86 1.39
C VAL A 249 28.71 20.74 1.50
N ARG A 250 27.66 20.90 2.33
CA ARG A 250 26.58 19.91 2.44
C ARG A 250 25.73 19.81 1.18
N LEU A 251 25.41 20.95 0.55
CA LEU A 251 24.74 20.99 -0.75
C LEU A 251 25.52 20.16 -1.78
N HIS A 252 26.82 20.42 -1.91
CA HIS A 252 27.71 19.69 -2.81
C HIS A 252 27.78 18.20 -2.48
N TYR A 253 27.83 17.84 -1.19
CA TYR A 253 27.91 16.45 -0.74
C TYR A 253 26.67 15.64 -1.15
N PHE A 254 25.48 16.11 -0.81
CA PHE A 254 24.24 15.38 -1.12
C PHE A 254 23.91 15.38 -2.61
N THR A 255 24.26 16.45 -3.34
CA THR A 255 24.15 16.47 -4.81
C THR A 255 25.08 15.41 -5.43
N THR A 256 26.32 15.30 -4.94
CA THR A 256 27.28 14.28 -5.41
C THR A 256 26.75 12.87 -5.17
N LEU A 257 26.21 12.59 -3.98
CA LEU A 257 25.57 11.31 -3.65
C LEU A 257 24.39 11.01 -4.58
N ALA A 258 23.47 11.96 -4.77
CA ALA A 258 22.28 11.79 -5.59
C ALA A 258 22.64 11.49 -7.06
N ARG A 259 23.61 12.24 -7.62
CA ARG A 259 24.14 12.02 -8.98
C ARG A 259 24.88 10.70 -9.13
N ARG A 260 25.62 10.27 -8.09
CA ARG A 260 26.29 8.97 -8.11
C ARG A 260 25.27 7.83 -8.06
N MET A 261 24.24 7.93 -7.22
CA MET A 261 23.12 6.97 -7.19
C MET A 261 22.40 6.91 -8.54
N GLU A 262 22.09 8.07 -9.12
CA GLU A 262 21.48 8.19 -10.45
C GLU A 262 22.31 7.45 -11.51
N LYS A 263 23.62 7.71 -11.55
CA LYS A 263 24.52 7.11 -12.54
C LYS A 263 24.77 5.62 -12.31
N SER A 264 25.06 5.21 -11.08
CA SER A 264 25.45 3.84 -10.76
C SER A 264 24.26 2.91 -10.76
N PHE A 265 23.15 3.27 -10.12
CA PHE A 265 22.00 2.38 -9.98
C PHE A 265 20.98 2.60 -11.10
N THR A 266 20.34 3.76 -11.08
CA THR A 266 19.14 4.04 -11.87
C THR A 266 19.42 4.01 -13.37
N VAL A 267 20.47 4.69 -13.84
CA VAL A 267 20.80 4.76 -15.26
C VAL A 267 21.28 3.42 -15.80
N GLN A 268 22.10 2.66 -15.05
CA GLN A 268 22.55 1.33 -15.51
C GLN A 268 21.37 0.38 -15.71
N LEU A 269 20.43 0.33 -14.75
CA LEU A 269 19.22 -0.48 -14.85
C LEU A 269 18.30 0.00 -15.98
N ALA A 270 18.06 1.31 -16.07
CA ALA A 270 17.21 1.89 -17.11
C ALA A 270 17.76 1.62 -18.52
N GLN A 271 19.07 1.74 -18.71
CA GLN A 271 19.74 1.45 -19.99
C GLN A 271 19.68 -0.03 -20.31
N TYR A 272 20.00 -0.91 -19.35
CA TYR A 272 19.93 -2.36 -19.55
C TYR A 272 18.52 -2.79 -19.96
N CYS A 273 17.50 -2.33 -19.23
CA CYS A 273 16.11 -2.61 -19.56
C CYS A 273 15.74 -2.10 -20.96
N ALA A 274 16.10 -0.87 -21.31
CA ALA A 274 15.83 -0.29 -22.63
C ALA A 274 16.50 -1.07 -23.78
N GLU A 275 17.75 -1.50 -23.61
CA GLU A 275 18.51 -2.29 -24.60
C GLU A 275 17.90 -3.68 -24.84
N HIS A 276 17.17 -4.21 -23.84
CA HIS A 276 16.55 -5.53 -23.87
C HIS A 276 15.01 -5.52 -24.06
N ASP A 277 14.45 -4.36 -24.41
CA ASP A 277 13.00 -4.13 -24.59
C ASP A 277 12.19 -4.54 -23.34
N LEU A 278 12.70 -4.19 -22.18
CA LEU A 278 12.07 -4.36 -20.88
C LEU A 278 11.74 -2.99 -20.27
N THR A 279 10.66 -2.94 -19.50
CA THR A 279 10.29 -1.77 -18.70
C THR A 279 10.97 -1.84 -17.34
N PHE A 280 11.82 -0.86 -17.01
CA PHE A 280 12.29 -0.64 -15.64
C PHE A 280 11.19 0.08 -14.84
N THR A 281 10.71 -0.58 -13.78
CA THR A 281 9.71 -0.05 -12.85
C THR A 281 10.08 -0.39 -11.42
N GLY A 282 9.34 0.14 -10.44
CA GLY A 282 9.69 0.04 -9.03
C GLY A 282 9.58 1.37 -8.31
N HIS A 283 10.02 1.41 -7.05
CA HIS A 283 10.10 2.62 -6.24
C HIS A 283 11.33 2.57 -5.35
N TYR A 284 11.64 3.68 -4.66
CA TYR A 284 12.81 3.78 -3.78
C TYR A 284 12.37 3.80 -2.32
N ASN A 285 13.32 3.61 -1.39
CA ASN A 285 13.00 3.68 0.03
C ASN A 285 12.86 5.12 0.53
N GLY A 286 11.81 5.40 1.31
CA GLY A 286 11.64 6.66 2.06
C GLY A 286 11.47 7.89 1.16
N GLU A 287 10.34 7.96 0.49
CA GLU A 287 10.03 8.95 -0.55
C GLU A 287 9.23 10.16 0.00
N GLN A 288 8.75 10.05 1.24
CA GLN A 288 7.66 10.88 1.75
C GLN A 288 8.14 12.22 2.32
N THR A 289 9.38 12.32 2.82
CA THR A 289 9.88 13.54 3.51
C THR A 289 11.28 13.94 3.02
N PHE A 290 11.67 15.20 3.23
CA PHE A 290 13.01 15.65 2.83
C PHE A 290 14.14 14.86 3.49
N ILE A 291 13.99 14.52 4.78
CA ILE A 291 15.04 13.78 5.50
C ILE A 291 15.16 12.33 4.99
N SER A 292 14.03 11.65 4.75
CA SER A 292 14.04 10.27 4.26
C SER A 292 14.64 10.19 2.85
N VAL A 293 14.23 11.09 1.95
CA VAL A 293 14.78 11.17 0.59
C VAL A 293 16.28 11.44 0.63
N LEU A 294 16.72 12.45 1.40
CA LEU A 294 18.13 12.81 1.54
C LEU A 294 18.98 11.64 2.05
N GLN A 295 18.48 10.90 3.03
CA GLN A 295 19.21 9.80 3.66
C GLN A 295 19.26 8.53 2.83
N ASN A 296 18.32 8.32 1.91
CA ASN A 296 18.20 7.06 1.17
C ASN A 296 18.67 7.15 -0.29
N VAL A 297 18.39 8.26 -0.98
CA VAL A 297 18.70 8.44 -2.41
C VAL A 297 19.25 9.83 -2.77
N GLY A 298 19.29 10.76 -1.82
CA GLY A 298 19.77 12.13 -2.00
C GLY A 298 18.71 13.00 -2.66
N ASN A 299 18.35 12.72 -3.91
CA ASN A 299 17.30 13.41 -4.67
C ASN A 299 16.45 12.39 -5.43
N MET A 300 15.16 12.30 -5.09
CA MET A 300 14.23 11.33 -5.68
C MET A 300 13.83 11.68 -7.12
N MET A 301 13.60 12.96 -7.42
CA MET A 301 13.02 13.39 -8.70
C MET A 301 13.97 13.12 -9.87
N ILE A 302 15.28 13.24 -9.66
CA ILE A 302 16.28 12.89 -10.68
C ILE A 302 16.39 11.37 -10.92
N GLN A 303 15.93 10.53 -9.99
CA GLN A 303 15.90 9.08 -10.22
C GLN A 303 14.73 8.73 -11.15
N TYR A 304 13.54 9.26 -10.86
CA TYR A 304 12.33 8.95 -11.63
C TYR A 304 12.44 9.25 -13.13
N ARG A 305 13.24 10.25 -13.52
CA ARG A 305 13.35 10.69 -14.93
C ARG A 305 13.95 9.65 -15.90
N HIS A 306 14.62 8.63 -15.36
CA HIS A 306 15.23 7.55 -16.15
C HIS A 306 14.41 6.28 -16.17
N MET A 307 13.49 6.09 -15.23
CA MET A 307 12.64 4.90 -15.19
C MET A 307 11.66 4.91 -16.37
N GLN A 308 11.47 3.78 -17.07
CA GLN A 308 10.45 3.75 -18.13
C GLN A 308 9.03 3.85 -17.53
N GLN A 309 8.85 3.35 -16.30
CA GLN A 309 7.63 3.49 -15.51
C GLN A 309 8.00 3.73 -14.05
N PRO A 310 8.13 4.99 -13.58
CA PRO A 310 8.46 5.25 -12.18
C PRO A 310 7.33 4.82 -11.25
N GLY A 311 7.66 4.53 -9.99
CA GLY A 311 6.72 4.16 -8.95
C GLY A 311 7.04 4.79 -7.59
N ILE A 312 6.06 4.74 -6.70
CA ILE A 312 6.17 5.06 -5.27
C ILE A 312 5.65 3.90 -4.42
N ASP A 313 5.84 4.01 -3.10
CA ASP A 313 5.13 3.20 -2.12
C ASP A 313 4.20 4.04 -1.22
N HIS A 314 2.95 3.57 -1.11
CA HIS A 314 1.97 4.04 -0.13
C HIS A 314 1.23 2.85 0.50
N LEU A 315 1.75 2.42 1.65
CA LEU A 315 1.14 1.39 2.47
C LEU A 315 0.11 1.94 3.47
N GLY A 316 -0.90 1.12 3.73
CA GLY A 316 -1.80 1.28 4.87
C GLY A 316 -3.13 1.95 4.55
N LEU A 317 -4.00 1.97 5.56
CA LEU A 317 -5.38 2.40 5.42
C LEU A 317 -5.51 3.93 5.55
N SER A 318 -4.90 4.68 4.64
CA SER A 318 -4.93 6.16 4.65
C SER A 318 -4.98 6.78 3.26
N PHE A 319 -5.46 8.01 3.18
CA PHE A 319 -5.28 8.88 2.02
C PHE A 319 -5.39 10.35 2.46
N GLY A 320 -4.60 11.22 1.83
CA GLY A 320 -4.61 12.67 2.08
C GLY A 320 -3.65 13.15 3.17
N ASN A 321 -2.80 12.27 3.71
CA ASN A 321 -1.72 12.66 4.60
C ASN A 321 -0.63 13.38 3.81
N MET A 322 -0.14 14.51 4.34
CA MET A 322 0.76 15.40 3.62
C MET A 322 2.07 14.74 3.12
N PRO A 323 2.76 13.89 3.90
CA PRO A 323 3.97 13.20 3.40
C PRO A 323 3.73 12.34 2.16
N ASP A 324 2.61 11.61 2.12
CA ASP A 324 2.27 10.75 0.99
C ASP A 324 1.93 11.57 -0.27
N ILE A 325 1.24 12.70 -0.08
CA ILE A 325 0.94 13.66 -1.15
C ILE A 325 2.20 14.25 -1.79
N HIS A 326 3.25 14.48 -0.98
CA HIS A 326 4.54 14.93 -1.49
C HIS A 326 5.17 13.90 -2.42
N ALA A 327 5.27 12.62 -2.02
CA ALA A 327 5.82 11.56 -2.85
C ALA A 327 5.06 11.43 -4.19
N MET A 328 3.73 11.40 -4.15
CA MET A 328 2.89 11.33 -5.35
C MET A 328 3.10 12.50 -6.31
N ARG A 329 3.26 13.72 -5.77
CA ARG A 329 3.51 14.91 -6.59
C ARG A 329 4.93 14.94 -7.14
N CYS A 330 5.94 14.50 -6.39
CA CYS A 330 7.31 14.36 -6.90
C CYS A 330 7.34 13.44 -8.13
N LEU A 331 6.76 12.24 -8.02
CA LEU A 331 6.67 11.30 -9.13
C LEU A 331 5.86 11.87 -10.29
N SER A 332 4.62 12.30 -10.04
CA SER A 332 3.73 12.73 -11.12
C SER A 332 4.25 13.94 -11.88
N SER A 333 4.96 14.85 -11.21
CA SER A 333 5.57 16.03 -11.84
C SER A 333 6.70 15.64 -12.80
N VAL A 334 7.61 14.76 -12.37
CA VAL A 334 8.65 14.23 -13.25
C VAL A 334 8.03 13.47 -14.42
N ALA A 335 7.04 12.64 -14.14
CA ALA A 335 6.36 11.87 -15.17
C ALA A 335 5.62 12.75 -16.19
N ASN A 336 5.02 13.87 -15.75
CA ASN A 336 4.46 14.88 -16.65
C ASN A 336 5.56 15.51 -17.52
N GLN A 337 6.65 15.98 -16.90
CA GLN A 337 7.76 16.67 -17.57
C GLN A 337 8.50 15.79 -18.59
N TYR A 338 8.67 14.50 -18.31
CA TYR A 338 9.34 13.55 -19.20
C TYR A 338 8.38 12.77 -20.11
N GLY A 339 7.06 12.94 -19.95
CA GLY A 339 6.05 12.25 -20.75
C GLY A 339 5.92 10.76 -20.43
N GLN A 340 6.17 10.35 -19.19
CA GLN A 340 6.00 8.99 -18.72
C GLN A 340 4.51 8.71 -18.44
N PRO A 341 3.89 7.78 -19.19
CA PRO A 341 2.43 7.61 -19.18
C PRO A 341 1.92 6.74 -18.02
N ARG A 342 2.77 5.87 -17.46
CA ARG A 342 2.43 4.91 -16.42
C ARG A 342 3.22 5.20 -15.16
N ARG A 343 2.55 5.15 -14.02
CA ARG A 343 3.06 5.61 -12.72
C ARG A 343 2.55 4.67 -11.64
N LEU A 344 3.45 3.88 -11.09
CA LEU A 344 3.15 2.82 -10.16
C LEU A 344 2.98 3.35 -8.73
N SER A 345 2.11 2.70 -7.97
CA SER A 345 2.18 2.70 -6.51
C SER A 345 2.05 1.28 -6.02
N GLU A 346 2.97 0.87 -5.15
CA GLU A 346 2.71 -0.20 -4.20
C GLU A 346 1.64 0.29 -3.21
N MET A 347 0.59 -0.51 -2.97
CA MET A 347 -0.59 -0.09 -2.22
C MET A 347 -1.13 -1.20 -1.32
N PHE A 348 -1.77 -0.79 -0.21
CA PHE A 348 -2.59 -1.62 0.68
C PHE A 348 -1.88 -2.50 1.71
N GLY A 349 -0.58 -2.78 1.57
CA GLY A 349 0.14 -3.84 2.31
C GLY A 349 -0.01 -3.86 3.83
N ILE A 350 -0.29 -2.75 4.51
CA ILE A 350 -0.44 -2.76 5.98
C ILE A 350 -1.87 -2.46 6.44
N SER A 351 -2.86 -2.52 5.57
CA SER A 351 -4.23 -2.05 5.87
C SER A 351 -5.06 -3.01 6.74
N GLY A 352 -4.55 -4.23 6.98
CA GLY A 352 -5.23 -5.28 7.74
C GLY A 352 -6.31 -6.01 6.96
N GLN A 353 -6.66 -7.22 7.41
CA GLN A 353 -7.62 -8.11 6.73
C GLN A 353 -9.06 -7.54 6.63
N ASN A 354 -9.38 -6.50 7.39
CA ASN A 354 -10.70 -5.85 7.41
C ASN A 354 -10.83 -4.66 6.43
N MET A 355 -9.99 -4.64 5.41
CA MET A 355 -10.05 -3.63 4.35
C MET A 355 -11.25 -3.91 3.44
N THR A 356 -12.14 -2.93 3.30
CA THR A 356 -13.33 -3.00 2.43
C THR A 356 -13.00 -2.65 0.98
N PHE A 357 -13.92 -2.92 0.05
CA PHE A 357 -13.74 -2.48 -1.34
C PHE A 357 -13.81 -0.96 -1.47
N GLU A 358 -14.63 -0.30 -0.65
CA GLU A 358 -14.65 1.17 -0.55
C GLU A 358 -13.29 1.72 -0.10
N ASP A 359 -12.64 1.10 0.89
CA ASP A 359 -11.29 1.47 1.32
C ASP A 359 -10.30 1.41 0.16
N ARG A 360 -10.29 0.28 -0.58
CA ARG A 360 -9.41 0.08 -1.76
C ARG A 360 -9.62 1.15 -2.82
N CYS A 361 -10.88 1.33 -3.23
CA CYS A 361 -11.22 2.28 -4.29
C CYS A 361 -10.94 3.72 -3.86
N TRP A 362 -11.18 4.07 -2.59
CA TRP A 362 -10.86 5.39 -2.05
C TRP A 362 -9.38 5.72 -2.14
N ILE A 363 -8.51 4.78 -1.71
CA ILE A 363 -7.06 4.99 -1.76
C ILE A 363 -6.60 5.02 -3.24
N ALA A 364 -7.02 4.08 -4.08
CA ALA A 364 -6.66 4.02 -5.50
C ALA A 364 -7.11 5.26 -6.29
N GLU A 365 -8.33 5.75 -6.07
CA GLU A 365 -8.83 6.97 -6.70
C GLU A 365 -8.18 8.23 -6.13
N GLY A 366 -7.79 8.19 -4.85
CA GLY A 366 -6.91 9.19 -4.25
C GLY A 366 -5.52 9.21 -4.90
N HIS A 367 -5.00 8.07 -5.35
CA HIS A 367 -3.77 8.02 -6.13
C HIS A 367 -4.00 8.57 -7.55
N ALA A 368 -5.12 8.21 -8.17
CA ALA A 368 -5.51 8.73 -9.49
C ALA A 368 -5.68 10.24 -9.53
N ILE A 369 -6.28 10.87 -8.50
CA ILE A 369 -6.42 12.34 -8.42
C ILE A 369 -5.05 13.03 -8.34
N MET A 370 -4.05 12.35 -7.81
CA MET A 370 -2.66 12.83 -7.70
C MET A 370 -1.82 12.52 -8.94
N GLY A 371 -2.38 11.79 -9.91
CA GLY A 371 -1.74 11.44 -11.17
C GLY A 371 -1.10 10.07 -11.22
N ILE A 372 -1.27 9.21 -10.21
CA ILE A 372 -0.79 7.81 -10.17
C ILE A 372 -1.82 6.89 -10.82
N ASN A 373 -1.41 5.91 -11.63
CA ASN A 373 -2.35 5.17 -12.49
C ASN A 373 -2.00 3.70 -12.74
N HIS A 374 -0.97 3.18 -12.10
CA HIS A 374 -0.64 1.77 -12.06
C HIS A 374 -0.75 1.32 -10.60
N ILE A 375 -1.75 0.48 -10.32
CA ILE A 375 -2.05 0.00 -8.97
C ILE A 375 -1.32 -1.33 -8.79
N CYS A 376 -0.42 -1.40 -7.81
CA CYS A 376 0.25 -2.62 -7.40
C CYS A 376 -0.23 -3.05 -6.00
N PRO A 377 -1.26 -3.91 -5.90
CA PRO A 377 -1.71 -4.43 -4.62
C PRO A 377 -0.60 -5.22 -3.90
N HIS A 378 -0.23 -4.73 -2.72
CA HIS A 378 0.48 -5.45 -1.68
C HIS A 378 -0.58 -6.00 -0.71
N LEU A 379 -0.80 -7.32 -0.63
CA LEU A 379 -0.20 -8.38 -1.45
C LEU A 379 -1.17 -9.53 -1.71
N THR A 380 -0.81 -10.36 -2.67
CA THR A 380 -1.46 -11.63 -2.97
C THR A 380 -0.51 -12.77 -2.60
N LEU A 381 -0.94 -13.66 -1.70
CA LEU A 381 -0.09 -14.75 -1.20
C LEU A 381 -0.28 -16.03 -2.01
N TYR A 382 0.83 -16.65 -2.43
CA TYR A 382 0.80 -17.98 -3.02
C TYR A 382 0.33 -19.04 -2.00
N SER A 383 0.86 -18.97 -0.77
CA SER A 383 0.51 -19.84 0.36
C SER A 383 0.33 -19.02 1.63
N LEU A 384 -0.65 -19.40 2.45
CA LEU A 384 -0.88 -18.87 3.81
C LEU A 384 -0.04 -19.58 4.89
N LYS A 385 0.76 -20.59 4.54
CA LYS A 385 1.54 -21.41 5.48
C LYS A 385 2.39 -20.60 6.46
N GLY A 386 2.30 -20.92 7.75
CA GLY A 386 3.19 -20.45 8.80
C GLY A 386 3.22 -18.92 8.89
N CYS A 387 4.42 -18.34 8.82
CA CYS A 387 4.60 -16.89 8.89
C CYS A 387 3.93 -16.11 7.74
N ARG A 388 3.62 -16.76 6.62
CA ARG A 388 3.15 -16.12 5.38
C ARG A 388 1.77 -15.46 5.55
N LYS A 389 0.82 -16.07 6.26
CA LYS A 389 -0.51 -15.46 6.53
C LYS A 389 -0.48 -14.15 7.33
N ARG A 390 0.67 -13.83 7.94
CA ARG A 390 0.91 -12.59 8.70
C ARG A 390 1.77 -11.59 7.93
N ASP A 391 2.27 -11.95 6.74
CA ASP A 391 3.08 -11.05 5.91
C ASP A 391 2.20 -9.88 5.47
N TYR A 392 2.46 -8.71 6.07
CA TYR A 392 1.77 -7.42 5.89
C TYR A 392 0.36 -7.56 5.28
N PRO A 393 -0.69 -7.85 6.08
CA PRO A 393 -2.04 -8.00 5.54
C PRO A 393 -2.64 -6.66 5.10
N PRO A 394 -3.57 -6.65 4.13
CA PRO A 394 -4.47 -7.75 3.76
C PRO A 394 -3.95 -8.68 2.67
N THR A 395 -4.43 -9.92 2.72
CA THR A 395 -4.24 -10.87 1.64
C THR A 395 -5.31 -10.68 0.56
N ILE A 396 -5.01 -10.01 -0.54
CA ILE A 396 -5.96 -9.74 -1.64
C ILE A 396 -5.86 -10.90 -2.64
N SER A 397 -6.54 -12.01 -2.36
CA SER A 397 -6.30 -13.29 -3.03
C SER A 397 -7.53 -14.20 -3.07
N PRO A 398 -7.51 -15.28 -3.88
CA PRO A 398 -8.56 -16.30 -3.91
C PRO A 398 -8.87 -16.98 -2.57
N GLN A 399 -8.00 -16.86 -1.57
CA GLN A 399 -8.22 -17.35 -0.22
C GLN A 399 -9.26 -16.54 0.58
N GLN A 400 -9.63 -15.33 0.12
CA GLN A 400 -10.64 -14.50 0.78
C GLN A 400 -12.07 -14.98 0.48
N PRO A 401 -13.00 -14.97 1.47
CA PRO A 401 -14.39 -15.36 1.24
C PRO A 401 -15.13 -14.48 0.23
N TRP A 402 -14.72 -13.23 0.06
CA TRP A 402 -15.32 -12.26 -0.86
C TRP A 402 -14.70 -12.27 -2.26
N TRP A 403 -13.76 -13.17 -2.57
CA TRP A 403 -12.98 -13.13 -3.82
C TRP A 403 -13.83 -13.11 -5.10
N ASP A 404 -14.94 -13.85 -5.12
CA ASP A 404 -15.84 -13.89 -6.28
C ASP A 404 -16.45 -12.52 -6.63
N PHE A 405 -16.38 -11.55 -5.71
CA PHE A 405 -16.85 -10.18 -5.93
C PHE A 405 -15.72 -9.19 -6.26
N ASN A 406 -14.44 -9.59 -6.21
CA ASN A 406 -13.28 -8.69 -6.35
C ASN A 406 -13.31 -7.83 -7.63
N ARG A 407 -13.86 -8.37 -8.72
CA ARG A 407 -13.90 -7.71 -10.03
C ARG A 407 -14.62 -6.36 -10.01
N SER A 408 -15.61 -6.15 -9.11
CA SER A 408 -16.31 -4.86 -9.04
C SER A 408 -15.41 -3.71 -8.59
N ALA A 409 -14.53 -3.96 -7.62
CA ALA A 409 -13.52 -2.99 -7.18
C ALA A 409 -12.46 -2.79 -8.28
N GLU A 410 -12.00 -3.86 -8.91
CA GLU A 410 -11.00 -3.79 -9.99
C GLU A 410 -11.49 -3.01 -11.20
N ASP A 411 -12.73 -3.24 -11.65
CA ASP A 411 -13.33 -2.50 -12.77
C ASP A 411 -13.42 -1.01 -12.46
N ARG A 412 -13.86 -0.63 -11.25
CA ARG A 412 -13.93 0.77 -10.81
C ARG A 412 -12.54 1.42 -10.80
N MET A 413 -11.58 0.79 -10.16
CA MET A 413 -10.21 1.30 -10.06
C MET A 413 -9.56 1.43 -11.44
N ALA A 414 -9.74 0.45 -12.32
CA ALA A 414 -9.18 0.46 -13.67
C ALA A 414 -9.78 1.57 -14.54
N ARG A 415 -11.09 1.84 -14.42
CA ARG A 415 -11.75 2.99 -15.08
C ARG A 415 -11.15 4.31 -14.64
N SER A 416 -11.00 4.49 -13.33
CA SER A 416 -10.45 5.71 -12.74
C SER A 416 -8.99 5.93 -13.16
N ALA A 417 -8.15 4.88 -13.10
CA ALA A 417 -6.77 4.90 -13.55
C ALA A 417 -6.65 5.19 -15.06
N MET A 418 -7.52 4.60 -15.89
CA MET A 418 -7.53 4.83 -17.32
C MET A 418 -7.92 6.27 -17.66
N LEU A 419 -9.02 6.79 -17.11
CA LEU A 419 -9.50 8.14 -17.41
C LEU A 419 -8.54 9.23 -16.91
N SER A 420 -7.95 9.07 -15.72
CA SER A 420 -6.97 10.03 -15.17
C SER A 420 -5.66 10.11 -15.97
N SER A 421 -5.44 9.18 -16.90
CA SER A 421 -4.21 9.08 -17.69
C SER A 421 -4.33 9.57 -19.13
N GLN A 422 -5.55 9.93 -19.57
CA GLN A 422 -5.78 10.33 -20.96
C GLN A 422 -5.22 11.73 -21.25
N GLY A 423 -4.72 11.95 -22.47
CA GLY A 423 -4.24 13.27 -22.90
C GLY A 423 -3.05 13.77 -22.06
N GLU A 424 -2.96 15.09 -21.87
CA GLU A 424 -1.92 15.77 -21.08
C GLU A 424 -2.46 16.26 -19.73
N TYR A 425 -1.61 16.35 -18.71
CA TYR A 425 -2.00 16.96 -17.43
C TYR A 425 -2.22 18.46 -17.61
N GLY A 426 -3.30 18.99 -17.05
CA GLY A 426 -3.68 20.39 -17.18
C GLY A 426 -2.98 21.34 -16.21
N ALA A 427 -1.69 21.11 -15.90
CA ALA A 427 -0.95 21.91 -14.92
C ALA A 427 -0.96 23.41 -15.28
N GLU A 428 -1.28 24.25 -14.30
CA GLU A 428 -1.31 25.72 -14.46
C GLU A 428 -0.04 26.37 -13.90
N LEU A 429 0.56 25.73 -12.89
CA LEU A 429 1.61 26.29 -12.04
C LEU A 429 2.80 25.34 -11.96
N LEU A 430 4.00 25.90 -11.83
CA LEU A 430 5.18 25.18 -11.33
C LEU A 430 5.48 25.64 -9.90
N VAL A 431 5.58 24.72 -8.95
CA VAL A 431 6.03 25.01 -7.58
C VAL A 431 7.47 24.53 -7.43
N ILE A 432 8.41 25.42 -7.10
CA ILE A 432 9.82 25.00 -6.91
C ILE A 432 9.93 24.08 -5.69
N HIS A 433 10.59 22.95 -5.86
CA HIS A 433 10.75 21.94 -4.81
C HIS A 433 11.93 22.30 -3.89
N PRO A 434 11.73 22.55 -2.58
CA PRO A 434 12.77 23.14 -1.73
C PRO A 434 13.72 22.10 -1.10
N LEU A 435 13.96 20.94 -1.74
CA LEU A 435 14.78 19.84 -1.19
C LEU A 435 16.20 20.31 -0.83
N GLU A 436 16.82 21.13 -1.68
CA GLU A 436 18.18 21.64 -1.44
C GLU A 436 18.27 22.53 -0.19
N SER A 437 17.15 23.08 0.28
CA SER A 437 17.10 23.75 1.58
C SER A 437 17.39 22.77 2.71
N ALA A 438 16.92 21.53 2.61
CA ALA A 438 17.25 20.50 3.60
C ALA A 438 18.74 20.16 3.59
N TYR A 439 19.41 20.21 2.43
CA TYR A 439 20.85 19.90 2.33
C TYR A 439 21.67 20.93 3.10
N VAL A 440 21.38 22.22 2.88
CA VAL A 440 22.11 23.32 3.51
C VAL A 440 21.74 23.47 4.99
N GLU A 441 20.53 23.07 5.40
CA GLU A 441 20.04 23.20 6.78
C GLU A 441 20.36 22.00 7.67
N LEU A 442 20.72 20.83 7.11
CA LEU A 442 21.19 19.68 7.88
C LEU A 442 22.43 20.04 8.70
N ALA A 443 22.44 19.73 9.99
CA ALA A 443 23.63 19.78 10.84
C ALA A 443 23.74 18.45 11.59
N ASN A 444 24.76 18.19 12.40
CA ASN A 444 24.92 16.99 13.24
C ASN A 444 24.85 15.62 12.54
N GLY A 445 25.20 15.52 11.25
CA GLY A 445 25.14 14.25 10.50
C GLY A 445 23.71 13.83 10.18
N SER A 446 23.40 12.52 10.22
CA SER A 446 22.03 12.02 10.00
C SER A 446 21.00 12.47 11.04
N HIS A 447 21.44 13.04 12.17
CA HIS A 447 20.60 13.42 13.31
C HIS A 447 20.46 14.95 13.42
N GLY A 448 20.38 15.66 12.29
CA GLY A 448 20.25 17.12 12.29
C GLY A 448 19.06 17.64 13.09
N PRO A 449 18.91 18.97 13.22
CA PRO A 449 17.80 19.55 13.98
C PRO A 449 16.48 19.19 13.30
N GLN A 450 15.93 18.02 13.66
CA GLN A 450 14.80 17.37 13.02
C GLN A 450 13.62 18.34 12.97
N ASP A 451 13.39 19.07 14.07
CA ASP A 451 12.39 20.13 14.18
C ASP A 451 12.50 21.20 13.09
N LYS A 452 13.72 21.60 12.69
CA LYS A 452 13.93 22.63 11.67
C LYS A 452 13.60 22.10 10.27
N LEU A 453 14.01 20.86 9.97
CA LEU A 453 13.72 20.21 8.69
C LEU A 453 12.23 19.87 8.56
N ASP A 454 11.62 19.41 9.65
CA ASP A 454 10.18 19.15 9.72
C ASP A 454 9.39 20.46 9.55
N ALA A 455 9.83 21.56 10.18
CA ALA A 455 9.21 22.87 9.97
C ALA A 455 9.31 23.32 8.49
N ARG A 456 10.47 23.16 7.85
CA ARG A 456 10.66 23.45 6.42
C ARG A 456 9.73 22.62 5.54
N PHE A 457 9.61 21.33 5.83
CA PHE A 457 8.73 20.43 5.11
C PHE A 457 7.25 20.82 5.31
N ASN A 458 6.84 21.13 6.54
CA ASN A 458 5.48 21.56 6.85
C ASN A 458 5.11 22.89 6.17
N ASP A 459 6.03 23.85 6.11
CA ASP A 459 5.85 25.11 5.38
C ASP A 459 5.61 24.88 3.89
N PHE A 460 6.38 23.97 3.28
CA PHE A 460 6.17 23.55 1.90
C PHE A 460 4.80 22.85 1.73
N MET A 461 4.46 21.93 2.62
CA MET A 461 3.18 21.23 2.56
C MET A 461 1.97 22.13 2.80
N ALA A 462 2.12 23.25 3.52
CA ALA A 462 1.07 24.26 3.64
C ALA A 462 0.75 24.93 2.29
N VAL A 463 1.76 25.16 1.44
CA VAL A 463 1.58 25.63 0.06
C VAL A 463 0.83 24.60 -0.76
N ILE A 464 1.27 23.35 -0.74
CA ILE A 464 0.64 22.23 -1.46
C ILE A 464 -0.82 22.04 -1.04
N LYS A 465 -1.10 22.05 0.26
CA LYS A 465 -2.46 21.96 0.81
C LYS A 465 -3.33 23.12 0.36
N SER A 466 -2.81 24.35 0.37
CA SER A 466 -3.54 25.54 -0.11
C SER A 466 -3.96 25.38 -1.57
N LEU A 467 -3.06 24.89 -2.44
CA LEU A 467 -3.36 24.65 -3.85
C LEU A 467 -4.42 23.55 -4.04
N GLN A 468 -4.30 22.43 -3.34
CA GLN A 468 -5.25 21.30 -3.43
C GLN A 468 -6.65 21.68 -2.96
N ASN A 469 -6.75 22.35 -1.80
CA ASN A 469 -8.03 22.76 -1.22
C ASN A 469 -8.74 23.87 -2.01
N ASN A 470 -8.02 24.53 -2.93
CA ASN A 470 -8.57 25.58 -3.81
C ASN A 470 -8.51 25.17 -5.30
N HIS A 471 -8.48 23.86 -5.57
CA HIS A 471 -8.69 23.29 -6.90
C HIS A 471 -7.70 23.81 -7.95
N ARG A 472 -6.43 23.93 -7.59
CA ARG A 472 -5.34 24.36 -8.49
C ARG A 472 -4.50 23.16 -8.93
N ASP A 473 -4.34 22.99 -10.24
CA ASP A 473 -3.42 21.99 -10.82
C ASP A 473 -2.00 22.55 -10.92
N TYR A 474 -1.01 21.78 -10.46
CA TYR A 474 0.40 22.16 -10.42
C TYR A 474 1.33 20.95 -10.57
N ASP A 475 2.53 21.23 -11.06
CA ASP A 475 3.68 20.32 -10.98
C ASP A 475 4.77 20.91 -10.07
N LEU A 476 5.63 20.05 -9.54
CA LEU A 476 6.82 20.40 -8.78
C LEU A 476 8.03 20.55 -9.72
N GLY A 477 8.85 21.56 -9.47
CA GLY A 477 10.09 21.84 -10.19
C GLY A 477 11.31 21.57 -9.33
N ASP A 478 11.99 20.45 -9.58
CA ASP A 478 13.28 20.13 -8.98
C ASP A 478 14.39 20.96 -9.62
N GLU A 479 15.21 21.66 -8.81
CA GLU A 479 16.18 22.62 -9.32
C GLU A 479 17.30 21.97 -10.15
N GLU A 480 17.59 20.69 -9.92
CA GLU A 480 18.57 19.95 -10.69
C GLU A 480 18.03 19.58 -12.08
N ILE A 481 16.79 19.07 -12.17
CA ILE A 481 16.07 18.89 -13.44
C ILE A 481 15.94 20.23 -14.19
N LEU A 482 15.56 21.30 -13.49
CA LEU A 482 15.42 22.62 -14.11
C LEU A 482 16.75 23.10 -14.69
N SER A 483 17.85 22.90 -13.97
CA SER A 483 19.18 23.27 -14.47
C SER A 483 19.61 22.47 -15.71
N ASP A 484 19.15 21.22 -15.83
CA ASP A 484 19.51 20.33 -16.94
C ASP A 484 18.71 20.63 -18.22
N ILE A 485 17.40 20.93 -18.11
CA ILE A 485 16.50 20.93 -19.29
C ILE A 485 15.53 22.11 -19.39
N ALA A 486 15.39 22.98 -18.39
CA ALA A 486 14.38 24.04 -18.44
C ALA A 486 14.81 25.25 -19.27
N ALA A 487 13.84 25.87 -19.93
CA ALA A 487 14.03 27.07 -20.74
C ALA A 487 12.80 27.98 -20.70
N VAL A 488 12.93 29.24 -21.12
CA VAL A 488 11.79 30.16 -21.27
C VAL A 488 11.54 30.42 -22.74
N GLU A 489 10.34 30.09 -23.21
CA GLU A 489 9.89 30.25 -24.59
C GLU A 489 8.47 30.81 -24.61
N ASP A 490 8.18 31.78 -25.48
CA ASP A 490 6.85 32.38 -25.68
C ASP A 490 6.13 32.83 -24.39
N GLY A 491 6.87 33.37 -23.41
CA GLY A 491 6.30 33.83 -22.15
C GLY A 491 6.01 32.72 -21.13
N MET A 492 6.46 31.50 -21.39
CA MET A 492 6.23 30.31 -20.58
C MET A 492 7.57 29.70 -20.14
N LEU A 493 7.61 29.15 -18.93
CA LEU A 493 8.67 28.26 -18.50
C LEU A 493 8.38 26.85 -19.03
N ILE A 494 9.28 26.31 -19.84
CA ILE A 494 9.18 24.98 -20.43
C ILE A 494 10.09 24.03 -19.64
N VAL A 495 9.53 22.90 -19.21
CA VAL A 495 10.28 21.81 -18.56
C VAL A 495 9.89 20.51 -19.26
N GLY A 496 10.74 20.07 -20.18
CA GLY A 496 10.48 18.89 -21.01
C GLY A 496 9.18 19.04 -21.82
N LYS A 497 8.16 18.25 -21.49
CA LYS A 497 6.84 18.24 -22.15
C LYS A 497 5.83 19.22 -21.56
N MET A 498 6.15 19.81 -20.40
CA MET A 498 5.23 20.68 -19.67
C MET A 498 5.61 22.15 -19.80
N ARG A 499 4.61 23.02 -19.61
CA ARG A 499 4.73 24.47 -19.77
C ARG A 499 3.94 25.20 -18.70
N TYR A 500 4.53 26.25 -18.14
CA TYR A 500 3.97 26.97 -16.99
C TYR A 500 4.08 28.47 -17.20
N ASN A 501 2.99 29.20 -16.95
CA ASN A 501 2.98 30.67 -17.04
C ASN A 501 3.27 31.34 -15.68
N THR A 502 3.17 30.58 -14.60
CA THR A 502 3.28 31.06 -13.22
C THR A 502 4.16 30.12 -12.42
N VAL A 503 5.16 30.67 -11.72
CA VAL A 503 6.02 29.93 -10.81
C VAL A 503 5.75 30.35 -9.36
N VAL A 504 5.60 29.38 -8.48
CA VAL A 504 5.45 29.55 -7.03
C VAL A 504 6.75 29.18 -6.34
N LEU A 505 7.32 30.10 -5.57
CA LEU A 505 8.43 29.85 -4.65
C LEU A 505 7.87 29.59 -3.25
N PRO A 506 7.90 28.34 -2.74
CA PRO A 506 7.57 28.10 -1.34
C PRO A 506 8.67 28.66 -0.41
N PRO A 507 8.46 28.66 0.92
CA PRO A 507 9.51 29.03 1.86
C PRO A 507 10.75 28.13 1.70
N MET A 508 11.84 28.69 1.17
CA MET A 508 13.08 27.95 0.88
C MET A 508 14.30 28.77 1.32
N ALA A 509 15.37 28.08 1.73
CA ALA A 509 16.58 28.68 2.27
C ALA A 509 17.59 29.08 1.17
N THR A 510 17.77 28.19 0.19
CA THR A 510 18.70 28.35 -0.93
C THR A 510 17.98 28.21 -2.25
N ILE A 511 18.54 28.77 -3.32
CA ILE A 511 18.09 28.62 -4.71
C ILE A 511 19.31 28.60 -5.65
N ARG A 512 19.23 27.91 -6.79
CA ARG A 512 20.32 27.89 -7.77
C ARG A 512 20.39 29.19 -8.60
N PRO A 513 21.59 29.63 -9.02
CA PRO A 513 21.77 30.72 -9.97
C PRO A 513 21.03 30.49 -11.29
N SER A 514 20.99 29.25 -11.78
CA SER A 514 20.26 28.85 -12.99
C SER A 514 18.76 29.07 -12.84
N THR A 515 18.18 28.66 -11.71
CA THR A 515 16.76 28.90 -11.40
C THR A 515 16.46 30.40 -11.35
N ILE A 516 17.30 31.21 -10.70
CA ILE A 516 17.15 32.67 -10.71
C ILE A 516 17.15 33.23 -12.14
N ALA A 517 18.04 32.76 -13.01
CA ALA A 517 18.11 33.20 -14.40
C ALA A 517 16.81 32.86 -15.16
N LEU A 518 16.25 31.67 -14.95
CA LEU A 518 14.96 31.27 -15.51
C LEU A 518 13.81 32.17 -15.02
N LEU A 519 13.75 32.47 -13.71
CA LEU A 519 12.74 33.37 -13.15
C LEU A 519 12.82 34.78 -13.75
N LYS A 520 14.04 35.32 -13.92
CA LYS A 520 14.26 36.62 -14.58
C LYS A 520 13.78 36.61 -16.02
N ALA A 521 14.13 35.57 -16.78
CA ALA A 521 13.69 35.41 -18.16
C ALA A 521 12.16 35.31 -18.27
N LEU A 522 11.52 34.54 -17.38
CA LEU A 522 10.07 34.38 -17.35
C LEU A 522 9.35 35.70 -17.08
N ILE A 523 9.81 36.45 -16.06
CA ILE A 523 9.27 37.77 -15.72
C ILE A 523 9.41 38.75 -16.90
N HIS A 524 10.59 38.80 -17.54
CA HIS A 524 10.81 39.65 -18.71
C HIS A 524 9.92 39.27 -19.91
N ALA A 525 9.56 37.99 -20.03
CA ALA A 525 8.65 37.50 -21.05
C ALA A 525 7.15 37.63 -20.68
N GLY A 526 6.84 38.21 -19.52
CA GLY A 526 5.47 38.52 -19.07
C GLY A 526 4.83 37.50 -18.13
N GLY A 527 5.52 36.38 -17.85
CA GLY A 527 5.12 35.36 -16.89
C GLY A 527 5.08 35.89 -15.46
N LYS A 528 4.52 35.09 -14.55
CA LYS A 528 4.28 35.49 -13.15
C LYS A 528 5.13 34.68 -12.18
N VAL A 529 5.60 35.35 -11.13
CA VAL A 529 6.30 34.70 -10.03
C VAL A 529 5.66 35.16 -8.72
N ILE A 530 5.33 34.20 -7.86
CA ILE A 530 4.81 34.44 -6.52
C ILE A 530 5.69 33.74 -5.50
N ALA A 531 6.07 34.45 -4.43
CA ALA A 531 6.81 33.91 -3.31
C ALA A 531 5.91 33.83 -2.08
N VAL A 532 5.98 32.71 -1.38
CA VAL A 532 5.24 32.49 -0.12
C VAL A 532 6.16 32.77 1.06
N ASN A 533 5.69 33.65 1.94
CA ASN A 533 6.36 34.23 3.11
C ASN A 533 7.60 35.07 2.79
N THR A 534 8.66 34.47 2.26
CA THR A 534 9.95 35.14 2.01
C THR A 534 10.61 34.65 0.73
N LEU A 535 11.49 35.48 0.16
CA LEU A 535 12.41 35.04 -0.89
C LEU A 535 13.60 34.25 -0.29
N PRO A 536 14.23 33.35 -1.06
CA PRO A 536 15.44 32.66 -0.65
C PRO A 536 16.55 33.66 -0.26
N GLN A 537 17.29 33.35 0.80
CA GLN A 537 18.37 34.21 1.31
C GLN A 537 19.76 33.76 0.86
N CYS A 538 19.89 32.49 0.47
CA CYS A 538 21.11 31.90 -0.04
C CYS A 538 21.01 31.60 -1.54
N VAL A 539 22.16 31.62 -2.21
CA VAL A 539 22.37 31.10 -3.57
C VAL A 539 23.47 30.06 -3.49
N ASP A 540 23.17 28.82 -3.90
CA ASP A 540 24.04 27.63 -3.72
C ASP A 540 24.63 27.51 -2.30
N GLY A 541 23.79 27.69 -1.28
CA GLY A 541 24.18 27.57 0.13
C GLY A 541 24.95 28.77 0.70
N LEU A 542 25.27 29.78 -0.11
CA LEU A 542 25.97 31.00 0.33
C LEU A 542 25.00 32.18 0.45
N ILE A 543 25.11 32.97 1.52
CA ILE A 543 24.26 34.14 1.74
C ILE A 543 24.43 35.14 0.59
N ASN A 544 23.32 35.52 -0.05
CA ASN A 544 23.32 36.51 -1.13
C ASN A 544 22.01 37.31 -1.16
N HIS A 545 21.93 38.36 -0.34
CA HIS A 545 20.76 39.25 -0.28
C HIS A 545 20.53 40.09 -1.56
N ALA A 546 21.48 40.11 -2.50
CA ALA A 546 21.38 40.88 -3.73
C ALA A 546 20.71 40.12 -4.89
N ALA A 547 20.55 38.79 -4.75
CA ALA A 547 20.15 37.89 -5.84
C ALA A 547 18.84 38.28 -6.57
N PHE A 548 17.86 38.81 -5.83
CA PHE A 548 16.53 39.18 -6.33
C PHE A 548 16.31 40.69 -6.47
N GLN A 549 17.27 41.55 -6.15
CA GLN A 549 17.04 43.00 -6.02
C GLN A 549 16.46 43.66 -7.29
N ASP A 550 16.83 43.15 -8.46
CA ASP A 550 16.41 43.64 -9.78
C ASP A 550 14.97 43.23 -10.15
N ILE A 551 14.46 42.12 -9.62
CA ILE A 551 13.12 41.59 -9.91
C ILE A 551 12.16 41.60 -8.72
N ALA A 552 12.60 41.97 -7.51
CA ALA A 552 11.80 41.88 -6.28
C ALA A 552 10.45 42.61 -6.36
N LYS A 553 10.38 43.76 -7.06
CA LYS A 553 9.12 44.52 -7.24
C LYS A 553 8.12 43.87 -8.21
N GLN A 554 8.59 42.90 -8.99
CA GLN A 554 7.81 42.18 -10.00
C GLN A 554 7.32 40.83 -9.47
N ILE A 555 7.85 40.40 -8.32
CA ILE A 555 7.42 39.19 -7.62
C ILE A 555 6.32 39.56 -6.63
N THR A 556 5.20 38.85 -6.70
CA THR A 556 4.15 38.95 -5.68
C THR A 556 4.60 38.20 -4.43
N ILE A 557 4.58 38.82 -3.26
CA ILE A 557 4.87 38.14 -1.98
C ILE A 557 3.56 38.01 -1.20
N THR A 558 3.25 36.80 -0.74
CA THR A 558 2.04 36.49 0.03
C THR A 558 2.31 35.43 1.10
N ASN A 559 1.29 34.94 1.80
CA ASN A 559 1.37 33.78 2.69
C ASN A 559 0.52 32.62 2.15
N SER A 560 0.64 31.44 2.73
CA SER A 560 -0.07 30.23 2.30
C SER A 560 -1.59 30.39 2.28
N ASP A 561 -2.14 31.16 3.22
CA ASP A 561 -3.59 31.33 3.41
C ASP A 561 -4.21 32.25 2.35
N GLN A 562 -3.41 33.21 1.85
CA GLN A 562 -3.83 34.15 0.81
C GLN A 562 -3.38 33.74 -0.60
N LEU A 563 -2.61 32.65 -0.71
CA LEU A 563 -2.03 32.18 -1.97
C LEU A 563 -3.09 31.98 -3.05
N ALA A 564 -4.14 31.21 -2.77
CA ALA A 564 -5.19 30.92 -3.73
C ALA A 564 -5.94 32.18 -4.19
N THR A 565 -6.25 33.08 -3.26
CA THR A 565 -6.90 34.37 -3.56
C THR A 565 -6.05 35.22 -4.50
N HIS A 566 -4.75 35.36 -4.22
CA HIS A 566 -3.87 36.11 -5.12
C HIS A 566 -3.69 35.42 -6.47
N LEU A 567 -3.54 34.09 -6.49
CA LEU A 567 -3.45 33.34 -7.75
C LEU A 567 -4.70 33.56 -8.61
N ALA A 568 -5.90 33.57 -8.02
CA ALA A 568 -7.14 33.82 -8.77
C ALA A 568 -7.17 35.21 -9.46
N THR A 569 -6.44 36.21 -8.93
CA THR A 569 -6.34 37.54 -9.56
C THR A 569 -5.42 37.60 -10.77
N ILE A 570 -4.37 36.76 -10.81
CA ILE A 570 -3.34 36.78 -11.85
C ILE A 570 -3.47 35.62 -12.84
N ASN A 571 -4.10 34.54 -12.42
CA ASN A 571 -4.33 33.31 -13.17
C ASN A 571 -5.63 32.63 -12.68
N PRO A 572 -6.80 33.01 -13.22
CA PRO A 572 -8.10 32.45 -12.84
C PRO A 572 -8.13 30.92 -13.00
N PRO A 573 -8.76 30.18 -12.08
CA PRO A 573 -8.77 28.72 -12.13
C PRO A 573 -9.63 28.20 -13.28
N ALA A 574 -9.19 27.11 -13.94
CA ALA A 574 -9.98 26.47 -14.99
C ALA A 574 -11.21 25.70 -14.46
N VAL A 575 -11.19 25.31 -13.18
CA VAL A 575 -12.26 24.60 -12.49
C VAL A 575 -12.53 25.30 -11.17
N THR A 576 -13.80 25.56 -10.87
CA THR A 576 -14.23 26.11 -9.58
C THR A 576 -15.21 25.14 -8.93
N VAL A 577 -14.97 24.80 -7.67
CA VAL A 577 -15.87 23.99 -6.85
C VAL A 577 -16.31 24.81 -5.64
N ALA A 578 -17.62 25.06 -5.53
CA ALA A 578 -18.20 25.92 -4.50
C ALA A 578 -19.26 25.18 -3.69
N GLY A 579 -19.28 25.40 -2.37
CA GLY A 579 -20.20 24.74 -1.44
C GLY A 579 -19.55 24.51 -0.08
N GLU A 580 -20.36 24.06 0.88
CA GLU A 580 -19.86 23.61 2.18
C GLU A 580 -18.97 22.36 2.00
N ASP A 581 -17.87 22.29 2.76
CA ASP A 581 -16.86 21.22 2.66
C ASP A 581 -16.25 21.03 1.26
N SER A 582 -16.25 22.06 0.39
CA SER A 582 -15.68 22.00 -0.97
C SER A 582 -14.18 21.74 -1.02
N ASP A 583 -13.44 22.02 0.06
CA ASP A 583 -12.02 21.68 0.25
C ASP A 583 -11.78 20.16 0.42
N GLN A 584 -12.85 19.38 0.64
CA GLN A 584 -12.84 17.92 0.64
C GLN A 584 -13.04 17.32 -0.76
N ILE A 585 -13.44 18.14 -1.75
CA ILE A 585 -13.56 17.71 -3.14
C ILE A 585 -12.27 18.08 -3.86
N TRP A 586 -11.43 17.08 -4.13
CA TRP A 586 -10.20 17.28 -4.91
C TRP A 586 -10.45 17.03 -6.39
N ILE A 587 -9.67 17.71 -7.24
CA ILE A 587 -9.80 17.62 -8.69
C ILE A 587 -8.51 17.15 -9.36
N HIS A 588 -8.65 16.58 -10.55
CA HIS A 588 -7.55 16.29 -11.46
C HIS A 588 -8.00 16.60 -12.89
N ARG A 589 -7.35 17.58 -13.53
CA ARG A 589 -7.70 17.98 -14.90
C ARG A 589 -6.73 17.39 -15.93
N ARG A 590 -7.30 16.75 -16.96
CA ARG A 590 -6.61 16.34 -18.18
C ARG A 590 -7.13 17.11 -19.38
N ILE A 591 -6.25 17.30 -20.37
CA ILE A 591 -6.59 17.86 -21.69
C ILE A 591 -6.47 16.76 -22.73
N VAL A 592 -7.60 16.27 -23.22
CA VAL A 592 -7.72 15.18 -24.20
C VAL A 592 -8.24 15.76 -25.51
N ASN A 593 -7.45 15.67 -26.59
CA ASN A 593 -7.80 16.27 -27.89
C ASN A 593 -8.16 17.78 -27.79
N GLY A 594 -7.47 18.52 -26.92
CA GLY A 594 -7.74 19.95 -26.66
C GLY A 594 -8.99 20.21 -25.82
N LYS A 595 -9.62 19.18 -25.25
CA LYS A 595 -10.83 19.27 -24.44
C LYS A 595 -10.60 18.82 -23.00
N PRO A 596 -11.26 19.45 -22.01
CA PRO A 596 -11.11 19.09 -20.61
C PRO A 596 -11.79 17.76 -20.28
N LEU A 597 -11.14 16.98 -19.42
CA LEU A 597 -11.65 15.83 -18.68
C LEU A 597 -11.23 16.02 -17.22
N VAL A 598 -12.18 16.17 -16.32
CA VAL A 598 -11.95 16.53 -14.92
C VAL A 598 -12.47 15.42 -14.02
N MET A 599 -11.59 14.81 -13.24
CA MET A 599 -11.96 13.93 -12.13
C MET A 599 -12.32 14.78 -10.91
N LEU A 600 -13.34 14.39 -10.17
CA LEU A 600 -13.68 14.90 -8.85
C LEU A 600 -13.76 13.75 -7.86
N LEU A 601 -13.12 13.89 -6.70
CA LEU A 601 -13.14 12.90 -5.62
C LEU A 601 -13.60 13.55 -4.32
N ASN A 602 -14.66 13.00 -3.70
CA ASN A 602 -14.95 13.26 -2.30
C ASN A 602 -13.96 12.47 -1.43
N ARG A 603 -12.97 13.15 -0.85
CA ARG A 603 -11.96 12.51 -0.01
C ARG A 603 -12.48 12.12 1.36
N SER A 604 -13.65 12.63 1.78
CA SER A 604 -14.30 12.23 3.04
C SER A 604 -14.82 10.81 2.97
N ARG A 605 -14.53 9.99 3.98
CA ARG A 605 -15.17 8.68 4.21
C ARG A 605 -16.41 8.74 5.08
N LEU A 606 -16.73 9.93 5.61
CA LEU A 606 -17.74 10.09 6.64
C LEU A 606 -18.95 10.89 6.16
N LYS A 607 -18.77 11.74 5.16
CA LYS A 607 -19.79 12.70 4.72
C LYS A 607 -20.11 12.57 3.24
N THR A 608 -21.40 12.62 2.94
CA THR A 608 -21.89 13.00 1.61
C THR A 608 -21.79 14.53 1.47
N ILE A 609 -21.24 15.00 0.35
CA ILE A 609 -20.96 16.42 0.11
C ILE A 609 -21.71 16.88 -1.13
N THR A 610 -22.33 18.06 -1.05
CA THR A 610 -23.01 18.70 -2.19
C THR A 610 -22.30 19.98 -2.57
N VAL A 611 -21.86 20.07 -3.83
CA VAL A 611 -21.09 21.21 -4.37
C VAL A 611 -21.62 21.63 -5.74
N THR A 612 -21.41 22.89 -6.09
CA THR A 612 -21.56 23.41 -7.45
C THR A 612 -20.20 23.41 -8.13
N VAL A 613 -20.11 22.73 -9.27
CA VAL A 613 -18.89 22.59 -10.07
C VAL A 613 -19.04 23.39 -11.35
N THR A 614 -18.07 24.24 -11.65
CA THR A 614 -17.96 24.99 -12.91
C THR A 614 -16.64 24.62 -13.57
N ILE A 615 -16.72 24.12 -14.81
CA ILE A 615 -15.56 23.81 -15.65
C ILE A 615 -15.62 24.73 -16.87
N ASN A 616 -14.53 25.47 -17.10
CA ASN A 616 -14.43 26.36 -18.25
C ASN A 616 -14.30 25.57 -19.56
N ASP A 617 -14.70 26.17 -20.67
CA ASP A 617 -14.55 25.63 -22.03
C ASP A 617 -15.28 24.30 -22.33
N ILE A 618 -16.39 24.03 -21.62
CA ILE A 618 -17.33 22.93 -21.92
C ILE A 618 -18.73 23.50 -22.20
N ASN A 619 -19.31 23.15 -23.36
CA ASN A 619 -20.68 23.53 -23.73
C ASN A 619 -21.67 22.35 -23.75
N ASP A 620 -21.16 21.12 -23.92
CA ASP A 620 -21.93 19.87 -23.93
C ASP A 620 -21.22 18.95 -22.93
N ALA A 621 -21.68 18.89 -21.69
CA ALA A 621 -20.97 18.18 -20.62
C ALA A 621 -21.47 16.73 -20.49
N VAL A 622 -20.56 15.80 -20.22
CA VAL A 622 -20.88 14.39 -19.94
C VAL A 622 -20.23 13.97 -18.63
N GLN A 623 -21.03 13.38 -17.74
CA GLN A 623 -20.56 12.76 -16.51
C GLN A 623 -20.28 11.27 -16.76
N TRP A 624 -19.17 10.77 -16.22
CA TRP A 624 -18.76 9.37 -16.24
C TRP A 624 -18.72 8.84 -14.81
N ASP A 625 -19.41 7.73 -14.54
CA ASP A 625 -19.46 7.11 -13.23
C ASP A 625 -18.59 5.83 -13.22
N PRO A 626 -17.41 5.83 -12.56
CA PRO A 626 -16.53 4.67 -12.54
C PRO A 626 -17.13 3.46 -11.81
N ILE A 627 -18.11 3.65 -10.92
CA ILE A 627 -18.79 2.56 -10.22
C ILE A 627 -19.65 1.76 -11.19
N SER A 628 -20.55 2.43 -11.91
CA SER A 628 -21.52 1.78 -12.81
C SER A 628 -21.01 1.58 -14.24
N GLY A 629 -19.97 2.30 -14.66
CA GLY A 629 -19.52 2.34 -16.05
C GLY A 629 -20.47 3.13 -16.98
N GLN A 630 -21.44 3.88 -16.43
CA GLN A 630 -22.39 4.68 -17.20
C GLN A 630 -21.86 6.07 -17.52
N CYS A 631 -22.31 6.60 -18.66
CA CYS A 631 -22.06 7.97 -19.11
C CYS A 631 -23.39 8.69 -19.28
N SER A 632 -23.54 9.89 -18.70
CA SER A 632 -24.79 10.64 -18.79
C SER A 632 -24.57 12.11 -19.14
N PRO A 633 -25.45 12.75 -19.94
CA PRO A 633 -25.41 14.19 -20.16
C PRO A 633 -25.54 14.95 -18.83
N THR A 634 -24.83 16.08 -18.71
CA THR A 634 -24.90 17.00 -17.58
C THR A 634 -24.70 18.45 -18.07
N SER A 635 -24.58 19.41 -17.16
CA SER A 635 -24.29 20.82 -17.50
C SER A 635 -23.03 21.33 -16.78
N THR A 636 -22.57 22.53 -17.16
CA THR A 636 -21.64 23.33 -16.36
C THR A 636 -22.16 24.77 -16.32
N PRO A 637 -22.39 25.37 -15.14
CA PRO A 637 -22.26 24.79 -13.80
C PRO A 637 -23.23 23.60 -13.56
N THR A 638 -22.85 22.68 -12.67
CA THR A 638 -23.69 21.57 -12.21
C THR A 638 -23.61 21.41 -10.69
N VAL A 639 -24.73 20.99 -10.08
CA VAL A 639 -24.77 20.62 -8.66
C VAL A 639 -24.56 19.12 -8.56
N LEU A 640 -23.49 18.71 -7.86
CA LEU A 640 -23.17 17.32 -7.62
C LEU A 640 -23.34 16.99 -6.14
N THR A 641 -24.01 15.87 -5.86
CA THR A 641 -24.02 15.23 -4.54
C THR A 641 -23.18 13.97 -4.61
N LEU A 642 -22.01 14.01 -3.97
CA LEU A 642 -21.04 12.92 -3.94
C LEU A 642 -21.10 12.23 -2.58
N ALA A 643 -21.42 10.93 -2.57
CA ALA A 643 -21.36 10.12 -1.36
C ALA A 643 -19.92 10.08 -0.80
N ALA A 644 -19.77 9.61 0.44
CA ALA A 644 -18.45 9.35 1.01
C ALA A 644 -17.59 8.49 0.06
N ALA A 645 -16.33 8.86 -0.12
CA ALA A 645 -15.38 8.17 -1.00
C ALA A 645 -15.79 8.05 -2.48
N GLN A 646 -16.81 8.79 -2.94
CA GLN A 646 -17.26 8.73 -4.33
C GLN A 646 -16.40 9.62 -5.23
N SER A 647 -16.07 9.10 -6.41
CA SER A 647 -15.52 9.89 -7.52
C SER A 647 -16.44 9.89 -8.72
N VAL A 648 -16.30 10.92 -9.55
CA VAL A 648 -16.95 11.05 -10.87
C VAL A 648 -15.99 11.78 -11.81
N PHE A 649 -16.19 11.64 -13.12
CA PHE A 649 -15.50 12.45 -14.11
C PHE A 649 -16.50 13.29 -14.89
N ILE A 650 -16.11 14.51 -15.28
CA ILE A 650 -16.88 15.36 -16.19
C ILE A 650 -15.99 15.74 -17.37
N SER A 651 -16.50 15.56 -18.59
CA SER A 651 -15.78 15.84 -19.82
C SER A 651 -16.60 16.67 -20.81
N ASP A 652 -15.92 17.21 -21.82
CA ASP A 652 -16.60 17.66 -23.05
C ASP A 652 -17.23 16.45 -23.76
N GLY A 653 -18.42 16.65 -24.31
CA GLY A 653 -19.22 15.61 -24.94
C GLY A 653 -18.60 15.07 -26.22
N SER A 654 -17.68 15.80 -26.87
CA SER A 654 -16.93 15.24 -28.01
C SER A 654 -16.05 14.03 -27.65
N LEU A 655 -15.82 13.78 -26.35
CA LEU A 655 -15.09 12.61 -25.84
C LEU A 655 -16.00 11.40 -25.57
N CYS A 656 -17.33 11.55 -25.67
CA CYS A 656 -18.33 10.49 -25.47
C CYS A 656 -19.37 10.48 -26.60
N PRO A 657 -19.47 9.41 -27.41
CA PRO A 657 -20.48 9.32 -28.48
C PRO A 657 -21.90 9.54 -27.97
N THR A 658 -22.75 10.25 -28.70
CA THR A 658 -24.10 10.61 -28.24
C THR A 658 -24.95 9.36 -27.94
N GLU A 659 -24.80 8.30 -28.72
CA GLU A 659 -25.46 7.01 -28.56
C GLU A 659 -25.02 6.24 -27.30
N ALA A 660 -23.84 6.57 -26.76
CA ALA A 660 -23.30 5.98 -25.55
C ALA A 660 -23.75 6.70 -24.27
N ARG A 661 -24.33 7.90 -24.42
CA ARG A 661 -24.81 8.70 -23.29
C ARG A 661 -26.20 8.19 -22.89
N SER A 662 -26.26 7.40 -21.83
CA SER A 662 -27.54 7.05 -21.24
C SER A 662 -28.21 8.31 -20.70
N VAL A 663 -29.53 8.41 -20.83
CA VAL A 663 -30.29 9.42 -20.08
C VAL A 663 -29.88 9.26 -18.63
N GLN A 664 -29.45 10.35 -17.99
CA GLN A 664 -29.11 10.31 -16.57
C GLN A 664 -30.32 9.69 -15.88
N GLN A 665 -30.13 8.46 -15.40
CA GLN A 665 -31.08 7.82 -14.53
C GLN A 665 -31.09 8.74 -13.31
N SER A 666 -32.08 9.63 -13.23
CA SER A 666 -32.25 10.57 -12.13
C SER A 666 -31.94 9.80 -10.86
N LYS A 667 -30.83 10.13 -10.18
CA LYS A 667 -30.66 9.75 -8.78
C LYS A 667 -31.82 10.47 -8.14
N SER A 668 -32.88 9.74 -7.80
CA SER A 668 -34.09 10.34 -7.28
C SER A 668 -33.70 11.28 -6.14
N THR A 669 -33.93 12.56 -6.32
CA THR A 669 -33.51 13.56 -5.36
C THR A 669 -34.49 13.70 -4.21
N GLN A 670 -35.71 13.18 -4.35
CA GLN A 670 -36.75 13.32 -3.33
C GLN A 670 -37.38 11.97 -2.98
N VAL A 671 -37.09 11.52 -1.75
CA VAL A 671 -37.81 10.41 -1.12
C VAL A 671 -39.24 10.88 -0.83
N THR A 672 -40.22 10.18 -1.41
CA THR A 672 -41.65 10.46 -1.24
C THR A 672 -42.30 9.57 -0.19
N GLU A 673 -41.75 8.37 0.01
CA GLU A 673 -42.22 7.35 0.95
C GLU A 673 -41.05 6.42 1.29
N THR A 674 -40.97 5.93 2.51
CA THR A 674 -40.01 4.88 2.92
C THR A 674 -40.80 3.67 3.39
N ILE A 675 -40.56 2.52 2.76
CA ILE A 675 -41.14 1.24 3.12
C ILE A 675 -40.11 0.48 3.96
N ALA A 676 -40.43 0.26 5.24
CA ALA A 676 -39.57 -0.51 6.13
C ALA A 676 -39.67 -2.02 5.84
N CYS A 677 -38.53 -2.71 5.88
CA CYS A 677 -38.54 -4.17 5.92
C CYS A 677 -38.89 -4.68 7.32
N THR A 678 -39.39 -5.91 7.41
CA THR A 678 -39.63 -6.61 8.68
C THR A 678 -38.32 -6.86 9.43
N GLN A 679 -38.41 -7.35 10.66
CA GLN A 679 -37.30 -8.09 11.27
C GLN A 679 -36.94 -9.31 10.41
N PRO A 680 -35.69 -9.80 10.47
CA PRO A 680 -35.31 -10.98 9.71
C PRO A 680 -36.15 -12.19 10.14
N THR A 681 -36.76 -12.86 9.18
CA THR A 681 -37.61 -14.05 9.39
C THR A 681 -36.82 -15.35 9.40
N GLY A 682 -35.54 -15.29 9.00
CA GLY A 682 -34.61 -16.41 9.03
C GLY A 682 -33.18 -15.94 8.75
N ILE A 683 -32.21 -16.58 9.41
CA ILE A 683 -30.78 -16.33 9.24
C ILE A 683 -30.11 -17.69 9.08
N MET A 684 -29.23 -17.82 8.09
CA MET A 684 -28.56 -19.08 7.74
C MET A 684 -27.10 -18.82 7.35
N ALA A 685 -26.17 -19.55 7.98
CA ALA A 685 -24.80 -19.63 7.52
C ALA A 685 -24.73 -20.51 6.26
N LEU A 686 -24.08 -20.03 5.21
CA LEU A 686 -23.92 -20.76 3.93
C LEU A 686 -22.58 -21.48 3.83
N ASP A 687 -21.64 -21.13 4.69
CA ASP A 687 -20.32 -21.75 4.85
C ASP A 687 -20.11 -22.20 6.30
N ASP A 688 -19.19 -23.14 6.53
CA ASP A 688 -18.86 -23.69 7.86
C ASP A 688 -18.48 -22.57 8.85
N ASN A 689 -18.89 -22.69 10.11
CA ASN A 689 -18.39 -21.85 11.18
C ASN A 689 -16.99 -22.32 11.62
N ALA A 690 -16.26 -21.46 12.32
CA ALA A 690 -14.90 -21.76 12.77
C ALA A 690 -14.68 -21.40 14.24
N MET A 691 -13.65 -22.01 14.84
CA MET A 691 -13.08 -21.60 16.12
C MET A 691 -11.55 -21.75 16.05
N THR A 692 -10.83 -20.64 16.23
CA THR A 692 -9.35 -20.63 16.23
C THR A 692 -8.84 -21.02 17.62
N LEU A 693 -7.87 -21.95 17.67
CA LEU A 693 -7.15 -22.35 18.87
C LEU A 693 -5.66 -21.99 18.70
N ASP A 694 -5.25 -20.90 19.35
CA ASP A 694 -3.91 -20.29 19.24
C ASP A 694 -3.10 -20.34 20.55
N PHE A 695 -3.58 -21.07 21.56
CA PHE A 695 -2.85 -21.44 22.76
C PHE A 695 -2.63 -22.95 22.82
N ALA A 696 -1.40 -23.36 23.17
CA ALA A 696 -1.05 -24.76 23.35
C ALA A 696 -0.13 -24.97 24.56
N SER A 697 -0.28 -26.11 25.21
CA SER A 697 0.75 -26.67 26.09
C SER A 697 1.75 -27.47 25.27
N ALA A 698 3.02 -27.44 25.65
CA ALA A 698 4.08 -28.18 24.97
C ALA A 698 4.81 -29.15 25.92
N SER A 699 5.21 -30.30 25.38
CA SER A 699 6.07 -31.29 26.05
C SER A 699 7.25 -31.66 25.15
N THR A 700 8.45 -31.63 25.74
CA THR A 700 9.73 -31.95 25.07
C THR A 700 10.36 -33.25 25.61
N ASP A 701 9.65 -34.01 26.46
CA ASP A 701 10.14 -35.21 27.15
C ASP A 701 9.21 -36.43 26.96
N GLY A 702 8.40 -36.41 25.89
CA GLY A 702 7.48 -37.50 25.57
C GLY A 702 6.19 -37.48 26.39
N GLY A 703 5.77 -36.32 26.87
CA GLY A 703 4.51 -36.13 27.62
C GLY A 703 4.64 -36.34 29.12
N GLN A 704 5.85 -36.47 29.67
CA GLN A 704 6.07 -36.64 31.12
C GLN A 704 5.84 -35.32 31.86
N THR A 705 6.31 -34.21 31.28
CA THR A 705 6.04 -32.86 31.75
C THR A 705 5.39 -32.03 30.65
N TRP A 706 4.47 -31.15 31.07
CA TRP A 706 3.78 -30.23 30.19
C TRP A 706 3.99 -28.81 30.69
N ARG A 707 4.35 -27.92 29.77
CA ARG A 707 4.35 -26.48 30.03
C ARG A 707 2.90 -25.99 30.19
N GLN A 708 2.74 -24.90 30.95
CA GLN A 708 1.47 -24.15 30.95
C GLN A 708 1.13 -23.73 29.52
N ALA A 709 -0.17 -23.67 29.20
CA ALA A 709 -0.61 -23.21 27.89
C ALA A 709 -0.09 -21.79 27.60
N GLU A 710 0.56 -21.63 26.46
CA GLU A 710 1.07 -20.35 25.98
C GLU A 710 0.72 -20.15 24.50
N PRO A 711 0.72 -18.90 24.01
CA PRO A 711 0.46 -18.62 22.59
C PRO A 711 1.41 -19.43 21.70
N VAL A 712 0.89 -20.03 20.63
CA VAL A 712 1.70 -20.87 19.72
C VAL A 712 2.86 -20.07 19.10
N LEU A 713 2.65 -18.79 18.80
CA LEU A 713 3.72 -17.90 18.34
C LEU A 713 4.84 -17.76 19.38
N GLY A 714 4.48 -17.65 20.66
CA GLY A 714 5.46 -17.62 21.75
C GLY A 714 6.26 -18.92 21.87
N LEU A 715 5.61 -20.09 21.70
CA LEU A 715 6.31 -21.39 21.64
C LEU A 715 7.32 -21.43 20.50
N HIS A 716 6.91 -20.98 19.30
CA HIS A 716 7.78 -20.99 18.13
C HIS A 716 8.97 -20.02 18.28
N GLU A 717 8.74 -18.79 18.75
CA GLU A 717 9.79 -17.81 19.06
C GLU A 717 10.78 -18.36 20.10
N ARG A 718 10.27 -19.01 21.15
CA ARG A 718 11.08 -19.62 22.21
C ARG A 718 11.98 -20.73 21.68
N PHE A 719 11.42 -21.70 20.95
CA PHE A 719 12.22 -22.82 20.43
C PHE A 719 13.22 -22.36 19.37
N THR A 720 12.90 -21.30 18.62
CA THR A 720 13.83 -20.64 17.70
C THR A 720 15.02 -20.03 18.45
N ARG A 721 14.74 -19.20 19.47
CA ARG A 721 15.76 -18.59 20.33
C ARG A 721 16.67 -19.63 20.99
N ASP A 722 16.07 -20.69 21.52
CA ASP A 722 16.79 -21.76 22.23
C ASP A 722 17.49 -22.75 21.28
N LYS A 723 17.29 -22.60 19.95
CA LYS A 723 17.77 -23.52 18.91
C LYS A 723 17.41 -24.99 19.20
N TRP A 724 16.22 -25.20 19.78
CA TRP A 724 15.80 -26.52 20.26
C TRP A 724 15.16 -27.34 19.14
N SER A 725 15.64 -28.56 18.94
CA SER A 725 15.07 -29.53 17.99
C SER A 725 14.90 -30.88 18.67
N GLY A 726 13.82 -31.59 18.35
CA GLY A 726 13.51 -32.89 18.92
C GLY A 726 12.03 -33.26 18.83
N ARG A 727 11.66 -34.37 19.46
CA ARG A 727 10.27 -34.82 19.51
C ARG A 727 9.45 -33.87 20.38
N LEU A 728 8.48 -33.21 19.76
CA LEU A 728 7.60 -32.24 20.37
C LEU A 728 6.17 -32.79 20.41
N LEU A 729 5.50 -32.65 21.55
CA LEU A 729 4.06 -32.81 21.66
C LEU A 729 3.43 -31.47 21.96
N LEU A 730 2.40 -31.12 21.17
CA LEU A 730 1.55 -29.95 21.39
C LEU A 730 0.18 -30.43 21.83
N ARG A 731 -0.43 -29.72 22.78
CA ARG A 731 -1.77 -29.99 23.29
C ARG A 731 -2.59 -28.71 23.26
N PHE A 732 -3.67 -28.74 22.49
CA PHE A 732 -4.69 -27.70 22.45
C PHE A 732 -5.94 -28.17 23.18
N THR A 733 -6.68 -27.21 23.74
CA THR A 733 -7.91 -27.48 24.50
C THR A 733 -9.08 -26.73 23.87
N ALA A 734 -10.19 -27.41 23.68
CA ALA A 734 -11.47 -26.83 23.29
C ALA A 734 -12.56 -27.20 24.28
N VAL A 735 -13.35 -26.22 24.74
CA VAL A 735 -14.49 -26.47 25.62
C VAL A 735 -15.75 -26.54 24.78
N ALA A 736 -16.56 -27.57 24.98
CA ALA A 736 -17.84 -27.73 24.32
C ALA A 736 -18.95 -27.91 25.35
N LYS A 737 -20.02 -27.11 25.24
CA LYS A 737 -21.23 -27.25 26.06
C LYS A 737 -22.11 -28.40 25.59
N ASP A 738 -22.07 -28.71 24.30
CA ASP A 738 -22.80 -29.81 23.68
C ASP A 738 -21.82 -30.67 22.86
N ALA A 739 -22.08 -31.96 22.73
CA ALA A 739 -21.34 -32.79 21.77
C ALA A 739 -21.61 -32.33 20.32
N ILE A 740 -20.55 -32.22 19.50
CA ILE A 740 -20.63 -31.72 18.13
C ILE A 740 -20.57 -32.89 17.14
N LYS A 741 -21.61 -32.99 16.30
CA LYS A 741 -21.76 -34.12 15.36
C LYS A 741 -20.91 -33.97 14.10
N GLN A 742 -20.91 -32.78 13.50
CA GLN A 742 -20.20 -32.48 12.26
C GLN A 742 -19.09 -31.49 12.55
N CYS A 743 -17.84 -31.97 12.50
CA CYS A 743 -16.69 -31.16 12.84
C CYS A 743 -15.47 -31.68 12.09
N ALA A 744 -14.62 -30.76 11.65
CA ALA A 744 -13.30 -31.04 11.15
C ALA A 744 -12.25 -30.25 11.93
N LEU A 745 -11.09 -30.87 12.10
CA LEU A 745 -9.87 -30.21 12.54
C LEU A 745 -9.10 -29.76 11.30
N VAL A 746 -8.77 -28.49 11.22
CA VAL A 746 -7.84 -27.96 10.22
C VAL A 746 -6.49 -27.75 10.89
N VAL A 747 -5.46 -28.36 10.31
CA VAL A 747 -4.05 -28.14 10.67
C VAL A 747 -3.26 -27.73 9.44
N GLU A 748 -2.27 -26.88 9.64
CA GLU A 748 -1.32 -26.56 8.58
C GLU A 748 -0.31 -27.69 8.41
N GLN A 749 0.07 -27.99 7.16
CA GLN A 749 1.15 -28.93 6.84
C GLN A 749 0.99 -30.30 7.51
N SER A 750 -0.20 -30.91 7.42
CA SER A 750 -0.49 -32.15 8.18
C SER A 750 0.52 -33.30 8.04
N GLU A 751 1.36 -33.29 7.00
CA GLU A 751 2.52 -34.16 6.79
C GLU A 751 3.68 -34.02 7.78
N ILE A 752 3.82 -32.89 8.50
CA ILE A 752 4.88 -32.74 9.51
C ILE A 752 4.55 -33.47 10.82
N TYR A 753 3.28 -33.82 11.03
CA TYR A 753 2.84 -34.49 12.24
C TYR A 753 2.90 -36.02 12.09
N THR A 754 3.63 -36.66 13.01
CA THR A 754 3.74 -38.12 13.08
C THR A 754 2.50 -38.76 13.69
N ALA A 755 1.76 -38.02 14.52
CA ALA A 755 0.45 -38.44 15.03
C ALA A 755 -0.42 -37.23 15.40
N ILE A 756 -1.72 -37.37 15.15
CA ILE A 756 -2.76 -36.42 15.55
C ILE A 756 -3.80 -37.19 16.36
N ARG A 757 -4.13 -36.73 17.57
CA ARG A 757 -5.11 -37.39 18.45
C ARG A 757 -6.17 -36.41 18.94
N ILE A 758 -7.42 -36.86 18.96
CA ILE A 758 -8.56 -36.14 19.54
C ILE A 758 -9.09 -37.00 20.68
N ASN A 759 -9.06 -36.48 21.91
CA ASN A 759 -9.49 -37.22 23.10
C ASN A 759 -8.82 -38.60 23.21
N GLY A 760 -7.54 -38.68 22.85
CA GLY A 760 -6.73 -39.91 22.84
C GLY A 760 -6.93 -40.81 21.61
N GLN A 761 -7.93 -40.55 20.77
CA GLN A 761 -8.17 -41.31 19.53
C GLN A 761 -7.30 -40.79 18.39
N LEU A 762 -6.53 -41.69 17.75
CA LEU A 762 -5.69 -41.37 16.59
C LEU A 762 -6.53 -41.05 15.36
N ILE A 763 -6.22 -39.94 14.68
CA ILE A 763 -6.87 -39.49 13.45
C ILE A 763 -6.06 -39.95 12.25
N GLN A 764 -6.74 -40.57 11.28
CA GLN A 764 -6.15 -40.94 10.00
C GLN A 764 -6.24 -39.76 9.03
N ALA A 765 -5.12 -39.36 8.43
CA ALA A 765 -5.05 -38.24 7.51
C ALA A 765 -5.46 -38.61 6.06
N SER A 766 -6.51 -39.42 5.88
CA SER A 766 -6.85 -40.02 4.58
C SER A 766 -7.51 -39.07 3.58
N ASP A 767 -8.12 -37.97 4.05
CA ASP A 767 -8.94 -37.08 3.23
C ASP A 767 -8.45 -35.63 3.32
N LYS A 768 -7.16 -35.38 3.07
CA LYS A 768 -6.55 -34.03 3.07
C LYS A 768 -7.17 -33.14 1.99
N VAL A 769 -8.34 -32.58 2.27
CA VAL A 769 -9.01 -31.57 1.44
C VAL A 769 -8.55 -30.20 1.90
N PHE A 770 -8.30 -29.30 0.96
CA PHE A 770 -7.94 -27.91 1.25
C PHE A 770 -9.14 -27.17 1.82
N TRP A 771 -8.92 -26.34 2.84
CA TRP A 771 -9.94 -25.44 3.36
C TRP A 771 -9.92 -24.10 2.62
N CYS A 772 -9.29 -23.07 3.19
CA CYS A 772 -9.12 -21.77 2.55
C CYS A 772 -7.77 -21.64 1.82
N ASP A 773 -6.75 -22.41 2.21
CA ASP A 773 -5.44 -22.48 1.56
C ASP A 773 -5.02 -23.94 1.35
N ARG A 774 -4.17 -24.19 0.34
CA ARG A 774 -3.70 -25.54 0.01
C ARG A 774 -2.91 -26.21 1.13
N THR A 775 -2.25 -25.43 2.00
CA THR A 775 -1.48 -25.98 3.12
C THR A 775 -2.32 -26.19 4.37
N MET A 776 -3.58 -25.76 4.37
CA MET A 776 -4.54 -25.92 5.47
C MET A 776 -5.40 -27.17 5.21
N HIS A 777 -4.97 -28.30 5.76
CA HIS A 777 -5.58 -29.60 5.53
C HIS A 777 -6.74 -29.84 6.51
N ARG A 778 -7.94 -30.05 5.96
CA ARG A 778 -9.16 -30.38 6.71
C ARG A 778 -9.21 -31.88 7.01
N LEU A 779 -9.31 -32.24 8.29
CA LEU A 779 -9.40 -33.61 8.80
C LEU A 779 -10.76 -33.82 9.46
N THR A 780 -11.57 -34.74 8.95
CA THR A 780 -12.89 -35.03 9.54
C THR A 780 -12.75 -35.68 10.92
N ILE A 781 -13.43 -35.12 11.93
CA ILE A 781 -13.43 -35.58 13.33
C ILE A 781 -14.86 -35.69 13.89
N ASP A 782 -15.82 -36.04 13.04
CA ASP A 782 -17.23 -36.13 13.37
C ASP A 782 -17.49 -36.96 14.63
N GLY A 783 -18.27 -36.38 15.55
CA GLY A 783 -18.64 -37.02 16.83
C GLY A 783 -17.50 -37.18 17.84
N LEU A 784 -16.27 -36.73 17.54
CA LEU A 784 -15.13 -36.83 18.47
C LEU A 784 -15.08 -35.68 19.48
N ILE A 785 -15.74 -34.56 19.18
CA ILE A 785 -15.91 -33.45 20.13
C ILE A 785 -17.11 -33.75 21.03
N VAL A 786 -16.82 -34.03 22.30
CA VAL A 786 -17.79 -34.39 23.33
C VAL A 786 -18.10 -33.21 24.26
N GLU A 787 -19.16 -33.31 25.05
CA GLU A 787 -19.46 -32.32 26.09
C GLU A 787 -18.32 -32.26 27.13
N GLY A 788 -17.92 -31.04 27.50
CA GLY A 788 -16.83 -30.75 28.42
C GLY A 788 -15.54 -30.32 27.71
N GLU A 789 -14.41 -30.65 28.34
CA GLU A 789 -13.07 -30.36 27.82
C GLU A 789 -12.68 -31.41 26.76
N ASN A 790 -12.19 -30.93 25.62
CA ASN A 790 -11.69 -31.75 24.52
C ASN A 790 -10.22 -31.46 24.28
N ILE A 791 -9.43 -32.52 24.12
CA ILE A 791 -7.98 -32.44 23.97
C ILE A 791 -7.60 -32.80 22.53
N ILE A 792 -6.83 -31.91 21.89
CA ILE A 792 -6.27 -32.10 20.56
C ILE A 792 -4.75 -32.16 20.72
N GLU A 793 -4.15 -33.32 20.43
CA GLU A 793 -2.70 -33.53 20.57
C GLU A 793 -2.05 -33.73 19.20
N LEU A 794 -0.99 -32.96 18.95
CA LEU A 794 -0.16 -33.07 17.76
C LEU A 794 1.25 -33.51 18.15
N GLU A 795 1.80 -34.47 17.43
CA GLU A 795 3.14 -34.99 17.64
C GLU A 795 3.97 -34.77 16.38
N LEU A 796 5.17 -34.24 16.53
CA LEU A 796 6.11 -34.00 15.42
C LEU A 796 7.57 -34.07 15.88
N ASP A 797 8.46 -34.32 14.93
CA ASP A 797 9.89 -34.10 15.10
C ASP A 797 10.20 -32.64 14.70
N TYR A 798 10.24 -31.77 15.71
CA TYR A 798 10.42 -30.33 15.51
C TYR A 798 11.88 -29.99 15.20
N VAL A 799 12.09 -29.14 14.21
CA VAL A 799 13.38 -28.57 13.84
C VAL A 799 13.33 -27.06 14.02
N ALA A 800 14.16 -26.50 14.90
CA ALA A 800 14.24 -25.05 15.07
C ALA A 800 14.81 -24.37 13.81
N PRO A 801 14.27 -23.20 13.43
CA PRO A 801 14.83 -22.42 12.33
C PRO A 801 16.22 -21.87 12.65
N VAL A 802 17.07 -21.81 11.62
CA VAL A 802 18.39 -21.17 11.63
C VAL A 802 18.31 -19.91 10.78
N GLN A 803 17.87 -18.81 11.37
CA GLN A 803 17.38 -17.61 10.65
C GLN A 803 18.41 -16.93 9.74
N ASP A 804 19.71 -17.10 10.01
CA ASP A 804 20.85 -16.61 9.24
C ASP A 804 21.41 -17.65 8.25
N SER A 805 20.72 -18.79 8.06
CA SER A 805 21.13 -19.80 7.09
C SER A 805 20.93 -19.33 5.65
N LEU A 806 21.91 -19.64 4.78
CA LEU A 806 21.79 -19.51 3.33
C LEU A 806 20.83 -20.54 2.72
N ASP A 807 20.69 -21.72 3.34
CA ASP A 807 19.68 -22.72 2.98
C ASP A 807 18.31 -22.30 3.52
N ALA A 808 17.36 -22.09 2.61
CA ALA A 808 15.99 -21.68 2.92
C ALA A 808 15.24 -22.71 3.78
N ILE A 809 15.49 -24.02 3.61
CA ILE A 809 14.81 -25.06 4.40
C ILE A 809 15.25 -24.95 5.86
N ALA A 810 16.56 -24.89 6.10
CA ALA A 810 17.11 -24.67 7.43
C ALA A 810 16.67 -23.31 8.03
N ARG A 811 16.49 -22.29 7.19
CA ARG A 811 16.05 -20.95 7.63
C ARG A 811 14.69 -20.94 8.30
N TYR A 812 13.74 -21.74 7.80
CA TYR A 812 12.36 -21.77 8.31
C TYR A 812 12.09 -22.96 9.25
N GLY A 813 12.81 -24.06 9.14
CA GLY A 813 12.63 -25.23 10.02
C GLY A 813 11.20 -25.78 10.00
N SER A 814 10.74 -26.31 11.13
CA SER A 814 9.35 -26.74 11.33
C SER A 814 8.49 -25.56 11.80
N GLU A 815 7.51 -25.14 10.99
CA GLU A 815 6.58 -24.06 11.36
C GLU A 815 5.36 -24.65 12.09
N ILE A 816 5.27 -24.43 13.41
CA ILE A 816 4.09 -24.76 14.23
C ILE A 816 3.11 -23.58 14.27
N GLU A 817 1.81 -23.87 14.22
CA GLU A 817 0.76 -22.85 14.08
C GLU A 817 -0.50 -23.18 14.88
N SER A 818 -1.39 -22.18 15.00
CA SER A 818 -2.75 -22.36 15.50
C SER A 818 -3.49 -23.46 14.74
N VAL A 819 -4.43 -24.12 15.40
CA VAL A 819 -5.34 -25.09 14.77
C VAL A 819 -6.76 -24.55 14.76
N TYR A 820 -7.60 -25.08 13.87
CA TYR A 820 -8.96 -24.58 13.71
C TYR A 820 -9.96 -25.74 13.79
N LEU A 821 -11.03 -25.54 14.56
CA LEU A 821 -12.21 -26.40 14.46
C LEU A 821 -13.17 -25.74 13.47
N VAL A 822 -13.70 -26.51 12.52
CA VAL A 822 -14.62 -26.01 11.48
C VAL A 822 -15.81 -26.96 11.30
N GLY A 823 -17.01 -26.43 11.10
CA GLY A 823 -18.21 -27.24 10.86
C GLY A 823 -19.52 -26.56 11.21
N ASP A 824 -20.57 -27.38 11.37
CA ASP A 824 -21.93 -26.94 11.72
C ASP A 824 -22.10 -26.85 13.25
N PHE A 825 -21.63 -25.75 13.81
CA PHE A 825 -21.77 -25.43 15.23
C PHE A 825 -21.81 -23.91 15.46
N GLN A 826 -22.18 -23.51 16.67
CA GLN A 826 -22.07 -22.13 17.15
C GLN A 826 -20.92 -22.03 18.18
N VAL A 827 -20.31 -20.85 18.27
CA VAL A 827 -19.27 -20.53 19.24
C VAL A 827 -19.79 -19.47 20.20
N LYS A 828 -20.16 -19.88 21.41
CA LYS A 828 -20.56 -18.97 22.46
C LYS A 828 -19.31 -18.25 23.00
N ALA A 829 -19.26 -16.94 22.81
CA ALA A 829 -18.18 -16.10 23.32
C ALA A 829 -18.52 -15.56 24.71
N HIS A 830 -17.54 -15.56 25.62
CA HIS A 830 -17.66 -14.92 26.94
C HIS A 830 -17.03 -13.53 26.89
N VAL A 831 -17.85 -12.51 27.11
CA VAL A 831 -17.41 -11.11 27.11
C VAL A 831 -16.44 -10.89 28.28
N SER A 832 -15.31 -10.23 27.99
CA SER A 832 -14.33 -9.88 29.01
C SER A 832 -14.90 -8.83 29.98
N ASP A 833 -14.58 -8.96 31.27
CA ASP A 833 -14.92 -7.95 32.29
C ASP A 833 -14.11 -6.65 32.13
N GLN A 834 -13.09 -6.67 31.26
CA GLN A 834 -12.26 -5.51 30.95
C GLN A 834 -12.99 -4.54 30.02
N PRO A 835 -12.87 -3.22 30.23
CA PRO A 835 -13.58 -2.24 29.41
C PRO A 835 -13.08 -2.29 27.96
N ALA A 836 -14.02 -2.12 27.03
CA ALA A 836 -13.69 -1.86 25.62
C ALA A 836 -13.12 -0.43 25.50
N ALA A 837 -11.90 -0.30 24.99
CA ALA A 837 -11.34 0.98 24.55
C ALA A 837 -11.65 1.20 23.06
N PRO A 838 -11.72 2.45 22.58
CA PRO A 838 -11.72 2.72 21.14
C PRO A 838 -10.53 2.03 20.48
N THR A 839 -10.75 1.42 19.33
CA THR A 839 -9.66 0.83 18.54
C THR A 839 -8.76 1.91 17.97
N GLU A 840 -7.49 1.59 17.67
CA GLU A 840 -6.59 2.55 17.00
C GLU A 840 -7.21 3.08 15.70
N ARG A 841 -7.79 2.18 14.89
CA ARG A 841 -8.50 2.55 13.65
C ARG A 841 -9.64 3.54 13.90
N SER A 842 -10.41 3.37 14.96
CA SER A 842 -11.53 4.26 15.33
C SER A 842 -11.08 5.68 15.71
N THR A 843 -9.79 5.88 16.01
CA THR A 843 -9.24 7.22 16.32
C THR A 843 -8.83 8.01 15.08
N GLN A 844 -8.79 7.38 13.91
CA GLN A 844 -8.37 8.01 12.66
C GLN A 844 -9.48 8.94 12.10
N PRO A 845 -9.23 10.27 11.93
CA PRO A 845 -10.29 11.27 11.65
C PRO A 845 -11.13 11.05 10.39
N MET A 846 -10.62 10.25 9.44
CA MET A 846 -11.21 10.04 8.12
C MET A 846 -11.60 8.58 7.90
N LEU A 847 -11.61 7.72 8.92
CA LEU A 847 -12.05 6.33 8.78
C LEU A 847 -13.37 6.11 9.54
N PRO A 848 -14.28 5.28 9.00
CA PRO A 848 -15.48 4.91 9.73
C PRO A 848 -15.13 4.07 10.97
N ASP A 849 -15.92 4.23 12.03
CA ASP A 849 -15.75 3.47 13.26
C ASP A 849 -15.96 1.96 13.04
N VAL A 850 -15.10 1.16 13.66
CA VAL A 850 -15.16 -0.30 13.67
C VAL A 850 -15.45 -0.77 15.08
N LYS A 851 -16.64 -1.35 15.26
CA LYS A 851 -17.01 -1.97 16.53
C LYS A 851 -16.19 -3.25 16.75
N VAL A 852 -15.52 -3.33 17.90
CA VAL A 852 -14.76 -4.50 18.35
C VAL A 852 -15.31 -4.98 19.68
N HIS A 853 -15.42 -6.30 19.82
CA HIS A 853 -15.72 -6.98 21.07
C HIS A 853 -14.47 -7.58 21.66
N ARG A 854 -14.43 -7.59 22.99
CA ARG A 854 -13.37 -8.21 23.78
C ARG A 854 -13.91 -9.47 24.44
N PHE A 855 -13.35 -10.62 24.11
CA PHE A 855 -13.76 -11.93 24.63
C PHE A 855 -12.62 -12.59 25.41
N SER A 856 -12.93 -13.18 26.56
CA SER A 856 -11.94 -13.87 27.40
C SER A 856 -11.81 -15.36 27.06
N SER A 857 -12.86 -15.96 26.50
CA SER A 857 -12.90 -17.40 26.17
C SER A 857 -14.09 -17.73 25.27
N PHE A 858 -14.08 -18.96 24.74
CA PHE A 858 -15.09 -19.48 23.81
C PHE A 858 -15.52 -20.90 24.19
N GLU A 859 -16.78 -21.22 23.92
CA GLU A 859 -17.37 -22.56 24.08
C GLU A 859 -18.09 -22.97 22.80
N LEU A 860 -17.86 -24.20 22.33
CA LEU A 860 -18.66 -24.78 21.25
C LEU A 860 -20.05 -25.14 21.76
N THR A 861 -21.08 -24.82 20.98
CA THR A 861 -22.45 -25.26 21.19
C THR A 861 -22.99 -25.89 19.93
N ARG A 862 -23.96 -26.80 20.05
CA ARG A 862 -24.62 -27.36 18.87
C ARG A 862 -25.23 -26.25 18.01
N SER A 863 -25.27 -26.47 16.70
CA SER A 863 -25.98 -25.57 15.78
C SER A 863 -27.46 -25.45 16.16
N GLY A 864 -28.00 -24.25 16.01
CA GLY A 864 -29.35 -23.89 16.41
C GLY A 864 -29.84 -22.64 15.66
N GLU A 865 -31.01 -22.14 16.06
CA GLU A 865 -31.57 -20.92 15.46
C GLU A 865 -30.66 -19.71 15.73
N ILE A 866 -30.19 -19.07 14.66
CA ILE A 866 -29.34 -17.88 14.73
C ILE A 866 -30.22 -16.70 15.12
N GLN A 867 -29.94 -16.12 16.28
CA GLN A 867 -30.71 -15.00 16.80
C GLN A 867 -30.47 -13.74 15.96
N ALA A 868 -31.54 -13.02 15.67
CA ALA A 868 -31.46 -11.72 15.00
C ALA A 868 -30.64 -10.72 15.83
N GLY A 869 -29.74 -10.00 15.16
CA GLY A 869 -28.87 -9.02 15.80
C GLY A 869 -27.45 -9.10 15.25
N GLU A 870 -26.48 -8.85 16.14
CA GLU A 870 -25.07 -8.89 15.78
C GLU A 870 -24.54 -10.33 15.77
N LEU A 871 -24.06 -10.79 14.61
CA LEU A 871 -23.75 -12.19 14.35
C LEU A 871 -22.52 -12.66 15.14
N THR A 872 -21.55 -11.79 15.38
CA THR A 872 -20.39 -12.06 16.26
C THR A 872 -20.82 -12.55 17.65
N LEU A 873 -21.89 -11.96 18.21
CA LEU A 873 -22.46 -12.35 19.51
C LEU A 873 -23.44 -13.52 19.40
N ALA A 874 -23.95 -13.82 18.20
CA ALA A 874 -24.93 -14.87 17.93
C ALA A 874 -24.31 -16.24 17.58
N GLY A 875 -23.05 -16.46 17.97
CA GLY A 875 -22.36 -17.74 17.76
C GLY A 875 -21.36 -17.76 16.62
N TYR A 876 -21.07 -16.63 15.97
CA TYR A 876 -20.21 -16.54 14.78
C TYR A 876 -19.00 -15.59 14.96
N PRO A 877 -18.26 -15.62 16.09
CA PRO A 877 -17.16 -14.70 16.34
C PRO A 877 -15.98 -14.86 15.38
N PHE A 878 -15.66 -16.08 14.93
CA PHE A 878 -14.55 -16.37 13.98
C PHE A 878 -15.03 -16.58 12.53
N TYR A 879 -16.28 -16.21 12.22
CA TYR A 879 -16.89 -16.56 10.94
C TYR A 879 -16.24 -15.84 9.76
N ALA A 880 -15.79 -16.63 8.78
CA ALA A 880 -15.21 -16.17 7.52
C ALA A 880 -15.94 -16.85 6.35
N GLY A 881 -17.08 -16.28 5.95
CA GLY A 881 -17.96 -16.88 4.96
C GLY A 881 -19.16 -15.99 4.63
N ARG A 882 -20.22 -16.63 4.12
CA ARG A 882 -21.45 -15.98 3.66
C ARG A 882 -22.64 -16.27 4.60
N MET A 883 -23.30 -15.23 5.07
CA MET A 883 -24.49 -15.30 5.93
C MET A 883 -25.72 -14.77 5.18
N ALA A 884 -26.75 -15.58 5.00
CA ALA A 884 -28.01 -15.16 4.39
C ALA A 884 -29.03 -14.72 5.45
N MET A 885 -29.68 -13.58 5.24
CA MET A 885 -30.74 -13.04 6.10
C MET A 885 -31.99 -12.72 5.27
N SER A 886 -33.14 -13.25 5.64
CA SER A 886 -34.41 -13.05 4.92
C SER A 886 -35.32 -12.04 5.61
N PHE A 887 -35.92 -11.15 4.83
CA PHE A 887 -36.81 -10.07 5.24
C PHE A 887 -38.03 -10.03 4.31
N ALA A 888 -39.10 -9.38 4.75
CA ALA A 888 -40.24 -9.06 3.91
C ALA A 888 -40.54 -7.55 3.93
N PHE A 889 -41.14 -7.04 2.86
CA PHE A 889 -41.71 -5.70 2.82
C PHE A 889 -42.95 -5.67 1.93
N ASN A 890 -43.88 -4.75 2.18
CA ASN A 890 -45.15 -4.69 1.46
C ASN A 890 -45.22 -3.46 0.57
N VAL A 891 -45.53 -3.64 -0.71
CA VAL A 891 -45.78 -2.55 -1.67
C VAL A 891 -47.28 -2.54 -1.98
N SER A 892 -48.00 -1.56 -1.43
CA SER A 892 -49.45 -1.46 -1.59
C SER A 892 -49.88 -1.21 -3.04
N THR A 893 -49.16 -0.32 -3.73
CA THR A 893 -49.34 0.00 -5.15
C THR A 893 -47.99 0.40 -5.75
N ILE A 894 -47.76 0.03 -7.01
CA ILE A 894 -46.57 0.48 -7.76
C ILE A 894 -46.90 1.83 -8.40
N LYS A 895 -46.22 2.89 -7.98
CA LYS A 895 -46.46 4.25 -8.47
C LYS A 895 -45.74 4.47 -9.80
N SER A 896 -46.50 4.82 -10.84
CA SER A 896 -45.94 5.11 -12.16
C SER A 896 -44.95 6.28 -12.10
N GLY A 897 -43.79 6.12 -12.76
CA GLY A 897 -42.75 7.15 -12.80
C GLY A 897 -41.90 7.26 -11.53
N MET A 898 -42.17 6.43 -10.51
CA MET A 898 -41.36 6.36 -9.29
C MET A 898 -40.36 5.21 -9.38
N ARG A 899 -39.27 5.36 -8.64
CA ARG A 899 -38.23 4.35 -8.43
C ARG A 899 -38.31 3.81 -7.01
N TYR A 900 -37.86 2.58 -6.83
CA TYR A 900 -37.82 1.89 -5.55
C TYR A 900 -36.37 1.53 -5.26
N MET A 901 -35.75 2.27 -4.33
CA MET A 901 -34.34 2.15 -4.01
C MET A 901 -34.18 1.35 -2.71
N LEU A 902 -33.59 0.15 -2.78
CA LEU A 902 -33.11 -0.55 -1.60
C LEU A 902 -31.97 0.27 -0.98
N ARG A 903 -32.05 0.59 0.31
CA ARG A 903 -31.01 1.29 1.06
C ARG A 903 -30.59 0.49 2.27
N LEU A 904 -29.28 0.43 2.47
CA LEU A 904 -28.63 -0.17 3.63
C LEU A 904 -27.87 0.91 4.39
N ASP A 905 -27.90 0.85 5.72
CA ASP A 905 -26.84 1.48 6.49
C ASP A 905 -25.56 0.64 6.29
N PRO A 906 -24.36 1.24 6.20
CA PRO A 906 -23.13 0.50 5.89
C PRO A 906 -22.97 -0.71 6.83
N PRO A 907 -23.04 -1.96 6.33
CA PRO A 907 -23.05 -3.14 7.17
C PRO A 907 -21.66 -3.36 7.79
N ASN A 908 -21.61 -4.12 8.89
CA ASN A 908 -20.37 -4.72 9.37
C ASN A 908 -20.09 -5.99 8.55
N ALA A 909 -19.80 -5.81 7.26
CA ALA A 909 -19.47 -6.86 6.28
C ALA A 909 -18.70 -6.23 5.11
N ILE A 910 -17.98 -7.04 4.33
CA ILE A 910 -17.24 -6.56 3.15
C ILE A 910 -18.17 -6.40 1.95
N VAL A 911 -19.11 -7.34 1.78
CA VAL A 911 -20.05 -7.39 0.65
C VAL A 911 -21.46 -7.66 1.16
N ALA A 912 -22.45 -6.99 0.56
CA ALA A 912 -23.86 -7.34 0.69
C ALA A 912 -24.46 -7.68 -0.68
N VAL A 913 -25.02 -8.88 -0.84
CA VAL A 913 -25.67 -9.33 -2.08
C VAL A 913 -27.18 -9.41 -1.85
N PRO A 914 -27.97 -8.49 -2.41
CA PRO A 914 -29.42 -8.54 -2.30
C PRO A 914 -30.05 -9.49 -3.32
N SER A 915 -31.12 -10.16 -2.91
CA SER A 915 -32.02 -10.92 -3.78
C SER A 915 -33.46 -10.50 -3.47
N VAL A 916 -34.22 -10.10 -4.49
CA VAL A 916 -35.61 -9.67 -4.35
C VAL A 916 -36.51 -10.64 -5.09
N ASN A 917 -37.49 -11.21 -4.39
CA ASN A 917 -38.44 -12.19 -4.92
C ASN A 917 -37.76 -13.39 -5.62
N GLY A 918 -36.59 -13.80 -5.13
CA GLY A 918 -35.80 -14.93 -5.66
C GLY A 918 -34.83 -14.56 -6.80
N GLN A 919 -34.81 -13.29 -7.24
CA GLN A 919 -33.83 -12.81 -8.20
C GLN A 919 -32.65 -12.16 -7.48
N GLU A 920 -31.48 -12.79 -7.56
CA GLU A 920 -30.21 -12.20 -7.11
C GLU A 920 -29.84 -10.98 -7.96
N LEU A 921 -29.33 -9.93 -7.31
CA LEU A 921 -28.97 -8.66 -7.92
C LEU A 921 -27.48 -8.35 -7.71
N ALA A 922 -27.03 -7.23 -8.29
CA ALA A 922 -25.65 -6.77 -8.15
C ALA A 922 -25.27 -6.56 -6.68
N ALA A 923 -24.05 -7.00 -6.33
CA ALA A 923 -23.50 -6.81 -5.00
C ALA A 923 -23.27 -5.33 -4.69
N ILE A 924 -23.59 -4.92 -3.46
CA ILE A 924 -23.31 -3.59 -2.91
C ILE A 924 -22.02 -3.70 -2.10
N THR A 925 -20.98 -2.96 -2.50
CA THR A 925 -19.62 -3.08 -1.94
C THR A 925 -19.02 -1.75 -1.48
N CYS A 926 -19.71 -0.64 -1.73
CA CYS A 926 -19.25 0.70 -1.36
C CYS A 926 -20.42 1.69 -1.32
N CYS A 927 -20.16 2.89 -0.76
CA CYS A 927 -21.08 4.01 -0.86
C CYS A 927 -21.36 4.44 -2.32
N PRO A 928 -22.58 4.92 -2.61
CA PRO A 928 -23.76 4.87 -1.75
C PRO A 928 -24.26 3.41 -1.59
N TRP A 929 -24.60 3.01 -0.37
CA TRP A 929 -25.11 1.67 -0.05
C TRP A 929 -26.58 1.52 -0.46
N GLU A 930 -26.83 1.67 -1.76
CA GLU A 930 -28.16 1.66 -2.36
C GLU A 930 -28.17 0.90 -3.70
N LEU A 931 -29.35 0.37 -4.07
CA LEU A 931 -29.56 -0.31 -5.34
C LEU A 931 -31.00 -0.06 -5.84
N ASP A 932 -31.15 0.21 -7.14
CA ASP A 932 -32.48 0.32 -7.77
C ASP A 932 -33.08 -1.09 -7.91
N ILE A 933 -34.23 -1.32 -7.28
CA ILE A 933 -34.97 -2.59 -7.30
C ILE A 933 -36.35 -2.46 -7.99
N THR A 934 -36.57 -1.38 -8.74
CA THR A 934 -37.87 -1.03 -9.32
C THR A 934 -38.45 -2.14 -10.20
N GLU A 935 -37.60 -2.86 -10.93
CA GLU A 935 -38.04 -3.93 -11.85
C GLU A 935 -38.35 -5.25 -11.14
N GLN A 936 -37.89 -5.42 -9.89
CA GLN A 936 -37.99 -6.68 -9.14
C GLN A 936 -39.17 -6.71 -8.17
N ILE A 937 -39.76 -5.56 -7.86
CA ILE A 937 -40.87 -5.45 -6.93
C ILE A 937 -42.21 -5.86 -7.56
N ARG A 938 -43.13 -6.33 -6.71
CA ARG A 938 -44.52 -6.62 -7.06
C ARG A 938 -45.48 -6.01 -6.05
N VAL A 939 -46.74 -5.82 -6.46
CA VAL A 939 -47.81 -5.43 -5.53
C VAL A 939 -48.03 -6.53 -4.48
N GLY A 940 -48.16 -6.13 -3.22
CA GLY A 940 -48.29 -7.03 -2.07
C GLY A 940 -46.96 -7.30 -1.38
N GLU A 941 -46.81 -8.49 -0.82
CA GLU A 941 -45.59 -8.87 -0.10
C GLU A 941 -44.44 -9.22 -1.05
N ASN A 942 -43.28 -8.63 -0.78
CA ASN A 942 -42.01 -8.85 -1.43
C ASN A 942 -41.04 -9.49 -0.45
N GLN A 943 -40.26 -10.46 -0.93
CA GLN A 943 -39.24 -11.14 -0.14
C GLN A 943 -37.87 -10.56 -0.50
N LEU A 944 -37.08 -10.20 0.50
CA LEU A 944 -35.72 -9.71 0.36
C LEU A 944 -34.78 -10.68 1.11
N THR A 945 -33.78 -11.21 0.43
CA THR A 945 -32.66 -11.91 1.08
C THR A 945 -31.39 -11.06 0.92
N LEU A 946 -30.67 -10.83 2.01
CA LEU A 946 -29.34 -10.21 2.01
C LEU A 946 -28.31 -11.27 2.38
N THR A 947 -27.39 -11.57 1.46
CA THR A 947 -26.21 -12.38 1.76
C THR A 947 -25.04 -11.48 2.10
N LEU A 948 -24.59 -11.51 3.36
CA LEU A 948 -23.45 -10.76 3.86
C LEU A 948 -22.18 -11.62 3.80
N VAL A 949 -21.09 -11.05 3.31
CA VAL A 949 -19.79 -11.76 3.19
C VAL A 949 -18.73 -11.01 3.98
N ASN A 950 -18.00 -11.73 4.84
CA ASN A 950 -16.94 -11.15 5.68
C ASN A 950 -15.53 -11.43 5.11
N SER A 951 -14.51 -10.84 5.73
CA SER A 951 -13.10 -11.11 5.46
C SER A 951 -12.53 -12.21 6.36
N LEU A 952 -11.24 -12.52 6.18
CA LEU A 952 -10.47 -13.37 7.08
C LEU A 952 -10.12 -12.70 8.43
N ARG A 953 -10.54 -11.45 8.71
CA ARG A 953 -10.08 -10.70 9.91
C ARG A 953 -10.38 -11.39 11.23
N ASN A 954 -11.57 -11.96 11.40
CA ASN A 954 -11.94 -12.63 12.64
C ASN A 954 -11.42 -14.07 12.72
N LEU A 955 -10.94 -14.62 11.60
CA LEU A 955 -10.36 -15.97 11.56
C LEU A 955 -8.85 -15.94 11.79
N LEU A 956 -8.17 -15.02 11.12
CA LEU A 956 -6.71 -14.95 11.02
C LEU A 956 -6.11 -13.68 11.59
N GLY A 957 -6.91 -12.75 12.13
CA GLY A 957 -6.40 -11.42 12.49
C GLY A 957 -5.55 -11.41 13.76
N PRO A 958 -4.96 -10.25 14.11
CA PRO A 958 -4.21 -10.09 15.35
C PRO A 958 -5.19 -10.00 16.53
N HIS A 959 -5.80 -11.11 16.93
CA HIS A 959 -6.85 -11.14 17.96
C HIS A 959 -6.37 -10.52 19.29
N HIS A 960 -5.09 -10.62 19.58
CA HIS A 960 -4.50 -10.31 20.87
C HIS A 960 -3.84 -8.94 20.97
N HIS A 961 -4.03 -8.07 19.98
CA HIS A 961 -3.43 -6.73 20.01
C HIS A 961 -4.19 -5.80 20.97
N ARG A 962 -3.49 -5.11 21.88
CA ARG A 962 -4.06 -4.18 22.87
C ARG A 962 -4.99 -3.14 22.26
N ASP A 963 -4.58 -2.59 21.12
CA ASP A 963 -5.29 -1.48 20.49
C ASP A 963 -6.44 -1.95 19.57
N GLY A 964 -6.80 -3.24 19.62
CA GLY A 964 -7.94 -3.84 18.92
C GLY A 964 -7.74 -3.88 17.40
N GLU A 965 -8.52 -3.07 16.68
CA GLU A 965 -8.41 -2.95 15.23
C GLU A 965 -7.46 -1.82 14.83
N LEU A 966 -6.56 -2.12 13.89
CA LEU A 966 -5.48 -1.23 13.46
C LEU A 966 -5.72 -0.69 12.05
N SER A 967 -5.26 0.53 11.80
CA SER A 967 -5.14 1.15 10.47
C SER A 967 -3.84 0.77 9.75
N ARG A 968 -2.84 0.30 10.52
CA ARG A 968 -1.54 -0.18 10.05
C ARG A 968 -1.14 -1.47 10.78
N LEU A 969 -0.87 -2.53 10.02
CA LEU A 969 -0.62 -3.88 10.50
C LEU A 969 0.65 -4.48 9.90
N THR A 970 1.50 -5.08 10.74
CA THR A 970 2.73 -5.77 10.32
C THR A 970 2.77 -7.19 10.92
N PRO A 971 3.70 -8.07 10.49
CA PRO A 971 3.84 -9.39 11.10
C PRO A 971 4.01 -9.34 12.63
N GLN A 972 4.69 -8.31 13.15
CA GLN A 972 4.94 -8.14 14.58
C GLN A 972 3.67 -7.79 15.38
N SER A 973 2.66 -7.19 14.74
CA SER A 973 1.38 -6.86 15.37
C SER A 973 0.57 -8.10 15.81
N PHE A 974 0.97 -9.30 15.39
CA PHE A 974 0.38 -10.56 15.84
C PHE A 974 0.97 -11.09 17.14
N GLY A 975 2.11 -10.55 17.60
CA GLY A 975 2.77 -10.92 18.85
C GLY A 975 2.83 -9.75 19.85
N GLY A 976 3.73 -9.84 20.82
CA GLY A 976 3.94 -8.79 21.83
C GLY A 976 5.25 -8.00 21.70
N GLY A 977 6.07 -8.31 20.68
CA GLY A 977 7.37 -7.68 20.42
C GLY A 977 7.28 -6.30 19.76
N PHE A 978 8.44 -5.69 19.47
CA PHE A 978 8.53 -4.37 18.83
C PHE A 978 7.76 -4.29 17.50
N SER A 979 6.96 -3.24 17.31
CA SER A 979 6.27 -2.95 16.05
C SER A 979 6.39 -1.45 15.72
N TRP A 980 7.03 -1.14 14.60
CA TRP A 980 7.13 0.25 14.13
C TRP A 980 5.79 0.81 13.62
N ALA A 981 4.92 -0.05 13.09
CA ALA A 981 3.61 0.36 12.58
C ALA A 981 2.58 0.60 13.70
N SER A 982 2.79 -0.01 14.87
CA SER A 982 1.86 0.04 16.01
C SER A 982 2.39 0.90 17.18
N GLY A 983 3.25 1.88 16.89
CA GLY A 983 3.58 2.95 17.85
C GLY A 983 4.74 2.68 18.81
N GLY A 984 5.62 1.70 18.56
CA GLY A 984 6.94 1.64 19.21
C GLY A 984 7.25 0.37 20.03
N PRO A 985 7.93 0.49 21.19
CA PRO A 985 8.58 -0.64 21.85
C PRO A 985 7.56 -1.63 22.43
N GLY A 986 7.63 -2.88 21.96
CA GLY A 986 6.99 -4.02 22.60
C GLY A 986 7.90 -4.65 23.66
N ASP A 987 7.44 -5.76 24.21
CA ASP A 987 8.22 -6.53 25.20
C ASP A 987 9.01 -7.64 24.51
N SER A 988 10.32 -7.67 24.72
CA SER A 988 11.11 -8.88 24.42
C SER A 988 10.60 -10.04 25.26
N GLU A 989 10.51 -11.23 24.68
CA GLU A 989 10.05 -12.43 25.40
C GLU A 989 8.66 -12.22 26.04
N TRP A 990 7.78 -11.49 25.35
CA TRP A 990 6.43 -11.10 25.78
C TRP A 990 5.58 -12.27 26.32
N TYR A 991 5.83 -13.48 25.84
CA TYR A 991 5.17 -14.73 26.28
C TYR A 991 5.51 -15.12 27.73
N ASP A 992 6.66 -14.70 28.26
CA ASP A 992 7.06 -14.87 29.66
C ASP A 992 6.59 -13.65 30.47
N VAL A 993 6.77 -12.44 29.94
CA VAL A 993 6.34 -11.17 30.58
C VAL A 993 4.86 -11.19 30.95
N ARG A 994 3.99 -11.76 30.09
CA ARG A 994 2.54 -11.84 30.33
C ARG A 994 2.16 -12.57 31.62
N LEU A 995 3.02 -13.46 32.13
CA LEU A 995 2.80 -14.20 33.37
C LEU A 995 3.13 -13.36 34.61
N GLU A 996 3.94 -12.32 34.45
CA GLU A 996 4.41 -11.44 35.52
C GLU A 996 3.62 -10.12 35.59
N ARG A 997 3.27 -9.56 34.42
CA ARG A 997 2.49 -8.33 34.26
C ARG A 997 1.77 -8.29 32.92
N GLU A 998 0.91 -7.29 32.73
CA GLU A 998 0.33 -7.01 31.41
C GLU A 998 1.42 -6.56 30.41
N PRO A 999 1.56 -7.24 29.25
CA PRO A 999 2.51 -6.82 28.22
C PRO A 999 2.11 -5.47 27.59
N ILE A 1000 3.06 -4.79 26.96
CA ILE A 1000 2.81 -3.50 26.30
C ILE A 1000 1.80 -3.69 25.17
N ILE A 1001 2.03 -4.65 24.26
CA ILE A 1001 1.22 -4.85 23.05
C ILE A 1001 0.22 -6.02 23.20
N TRP A 1002 0.64 -7.15 23.76
CA TRP A 1002 -0.16 -8.38 23.78
C TRP A 1002 -1.25 -8.40 24.86
N ARG A 1003 -2.39 -9.02 24.58
CA ARG A 1003 -3.49 -9.32 25.50
C ARG A 1003 -3.96 -10.76 25.33
N ASP A 1004 -4.15 -11.51 26.42
CA ASP A 1004 -4.70 -12.87 26.34
C ASP A 1004 -6.18 -12.88 25.89
N ASP A 1005 -6.89 -11.76 26.02
CA ASP A 1005 -8.25 -11.59 25.48
C ASP A 1005 -8.24 -11.44 23.94
N TYR A 1006 -9.35 -11.82 23.32
CA TYR A 1006 -9.58 -11.75 21.88
C TYR A 1006 -10.37 -10.50 21.50
N HIS A 1007 -9.85 -9.74 20.53
CA HIS A 1007 -10.48 -8.59 19.90
C HIS A 1007 -11.07 -9.01 18.54
N MET A 1008 -12.40 -9.10 18.50
CA MET A 1008 -13.18 -9.53 17.33
C MET A 1008 -14.01 -8.38 16.78
N ILE A 1009 -13.94 -8.13 15.47
CA ILE A 1009 -14.79 -7.13 14.84
C ILE A 1009 -16.24 -7.60 14.80
N ALA A 1010 -17.17 -6.65 14.84
CA ALA A 1010 -18.59 -6.92 14.64
C ALA A 1010 -18.86 -7.49 13.24
N PHE A 1011 -19.87 -8.35 13.11
CA PHE A 1011 -20.38 -8.89 11.86
C PHE A 1011 -21.91 -8.80 11.81
N GLY A 1012 -22.47 -8.31 10.70
CA GLY A 1012 -23.92 -8.20 10.48
C GLY A 1012 -24.39 -6.80 10.06
N LEU A 1013 -25.70 -6.55 10.14
CA LEU A 1013 -26.31 -5.26 9.78
C LEU A 1013 -26.22 -4.24 10.91
N LYS A 1014 -26.02 -2.96 10.58
CA LYS A 1014 -26.12 -1.83 11.54
C LYS A 1014 -27.56 -1.32 11.73
N GLY A 1015 -28.42 -1.55 10.74
CA GLY A 1015 -29.82 -1.14 10.72
C GLY A 1015 -30.64 -2.03 9.80
N LEU A 1016 -31.97 -1.95 9.88
CA LEU A 1016 -32.84 -2.71 8.98
C LEU A 1016 -32.75 -2.16 7.54
N PRO A 1017 -32.82 -3.03 6.52
CA PRO A 1017 -32.97 -2.58 5.15
C PRO A 1017 -34.28 -1.82 4.97
N ARG A 1018 -34.27 -0.83 4.07
CA ARG A 1018 -35.45 -0.04 3.73
C ARG A 1018 -35.55 0.14 2.22
N VAL A 1019 -36.76 0.37 1.73
CA VAL A 1019 -37.03 0.69 0.32
C VAL A 1019 -37.59 2.10 0.24
N ASP A 1020 -36.81 3.02 -0.30
CA ASP A 1020 -37.26 4.40 -0.52
C ASP A 1020 -37.92 4.52 -1.89
N VAL A 1021 -39.13 5.11 -1.91
CA VAL A 1021 -39.89 5.42 -3.11
C VAL A 1021 -39.59 6.84 -3.54
N CYS A 1022 -39.18 6.97 -4.78
CA CYS A 1022 -38.21 7.98 -5.20
C CYS A 1022 -38.67 8.59 -6.54
N HIS A 1023 -38.82 9.93 -6.64
CA HIS A 1023 -39.27 10.62 -7.86
C HIS A 1023 -38.11 10.94 -8.82
#